data_AF-A0AAN6LU92-F1
#
_entry.id   AF-A0AAN6LU92-F1
#
_cell.length_a   1.000
_cell.length_b   1.000
_cell.length_c   1.000
_cell.angle_alpha   90.00
_cell.angle_beta   90.00
_cell.angle_gamma   90.00
#
_symmetry.space_group_name_H-M   'P 1'
#
loop_
_entity.id
_entity.type
_entity.pdbx_description
1 polymer ?
#
loop_
_entity_poly.entity_id
_entity_poly.type
_entity_poly.pdbx_seq_one_letter_code
_entity_poly.pdbx_strand_id
1 'polypeptide(L)'
;MTFLERFRRGPHGRYSSLSSDESQPDTPVKPLPESWRDKPKGITWKKVLSHVLISLLGIIIGMAWRDRPVLFNHGYIQPSGNTPQVWYENHTFVGSPTADTQKAWEELVPKGKGFVYHPKIASPPKAVAAYHQIHCLHGLRIAYYSRVNEIHKLQHKHELVNHYIETMGANLHLYHLDHCFEYLRQALICSADSNLEDLKVDETGKAIAPGWGTKRNATILERFQYSAAAQSGTSNLPFLDAGKMDAPPKPTIENLRHVVNNFPIIDNHAHNIIQPALIDTIPVESVTSEAQGRALRDAFKSLPHLRAARQLRQLYECPDEANWEELLAQRTEWLRSDSETLNQHCFQGVHALLIDDGLSTQDKVLPYHWHDRYTKAPSKRIVRIETVAERLMESMLTGVHIDELDDATFFTSTWVNLTEEFEREIQEAIQDPEVAGFKTVICYRTGLDIEPEYERAARDVGLPFERYVERCVRKRKFRIERKPLNDYLVLRTLEILSERIPYVDAMSKPLQLHTGLGDNDIDLLKSNPAYLQPVIENYTNVPFVLLHSAYPYTREAGYLTTVFKNVYLDVGEAFPMVSRDGQKAVLRQAMEITPGSKLLYSSDGHFLPETFWLANLQFREVWLDLLIEYVEKRDITPHQAIAMTKDILFNNANLLYNLRYETFFDDYATPLKALAYNIKPDVETQSQTTGIPIASMLDTRGQPPTVSPQSVFPGAPSADFEPPPFPPPPKEPQVYDVQIFETFMQQNPEVKFVYVQWLDYMATMRVRVVPIKEFDRMMRSGSRIGISKGNTGTLQNDSSTPVMNPIGQIYVEPDLRTLRRTHKRDPLASATVMSFWRDERGAPIRECPRANMELLINDLQYNHGIKFLCGFEIEVTFLRRSTNPQAGPYIPSTRTHAWGTLTPEQWLQMPFLAEIATSLSEIGIEVQQFHSEAGQGQYEFVLAPQPLLTAVDCLIQARQVIAQIAALHDMRATLHPKPFPGIGTAAHAHISLDPPDRDFQFFVGGVLNHLPAICAFTMPEEVSYGRVADDSWTGGTWVAWGTQNREVPLRRVSGGRWEIRCLDGFANMYFAVSAILAAGILGLRSSLVDSVQKDVPCNPSQLDEAGRVAYGIERKLPISFAEAAHALASDVELREALAEGFVSDYLVMKESEQDMLAEMSDAERRIWLIERY
;
A
#
# COMPACT_ATOMS: atom_id res chain seq x y z
N MET A 1 55.97 0.28 -5.05
CA MET A 1 56.32 0.23 -6.49
C MET A 1 55.16 0.82 -7.26
N THR A 2 55.42 1.89 -7.99
CA THR A 2 54.47 2.79 -8.66
C THR A 2 54.69 2.79 -10.17
N PHE A 3 53.68 3.22 -10.95
CA PHE A 3 53.69 3.63 -12.37
C PHE A 3 53.81 2.51 -13.44
N LEU A 4 53.21 2.53 -14.65
CA LEU A 4 52.11 3.22 -15.37
C LEU A 4 52.06 2.60 -16.81
N GLU A 5 51.07 2.98 -17.64
CA GLU A 5 50.96 2.86 -19.14
C GLU A 5 50.45 1.53 -19.74
N ARG A 6 49.35 1.42 -20.55
CA ARG A 6 48.66 2.19 -21.62
C ARG A 6 49.17 1.88 -23.05
N PHE A 7 48.22 1.59 -23.95
CA PHE A 7 48.30 1.34 -25.42
C PHE A 7 48.78 -0.06 -25.86
N ARG A 8 48.28 -0.74 -26.92
CA ARG A 8 47.73 -0.32 -28.24
C ARG A 8 47.14 -1.54 -29.00
N ARG A 9 45.98 -1.33 -29.67
CA ARG A 9 45.57 -1.75 -31.05
C ARG A 9 45.69 -3.23 -31.55
N GLY A 10 44.59 -3.73 -32.15
CA GLY A 10 44.50 -4.93 -33.02
C GLY A 10 45.20 -4.76 -34.40
N PRO A 11 44.77 -5.37 -35.54
CA PRO A 11 43.55 -6.16 -35.85
C PRO A 11 43.78 -7.37 -36.81
N HIS A 12 42.67 -7.98 -37.32
CA HIS A 12 42.53 -8.88 -38.51
C HIS A 12 42.92 -10.37 -38.35
N GLY A 13 42.27 -11.38 -38.96
CA GLY A 13 41.17 -11.49 -39.95
C GLY A 13 40.57 -12.92 -39.87
N ARG A 14 39.26 -13.12 -40.08
CA ARG A 14 38.53 -13.49 -41.32
C ARG A 14 38.85 -14.86 -41.96
N TYR A 15 37.74 -15.57 -42.29
CA TYR A 15 37.54 -16.77 -43.15
C TYR A 15 37.94 -18.11 -42.51
N SER A 16 37.24 -19.25 -42.68
CA SER A 16 36.07 -19.67 -43.47
C SER A 16 35.71 -21.12 -43.08
N SER A 17 34.42 -21.46 -43.00
CA SER A 17 33.71 -22.46 -43.83
C SER A 17 33.86 -23.96 -43.51
N LEU A 18 32.68 -24.63 -43.43
CA LEU A 18 32.37 -26.03 -43.82
C LEU A 18 33.07 -27.14 -43.03
N SER A 19 32.56 -28.34 -42.78
CA SER A 19 31.28 -29.05 -42.88
C SER A 19 31.55 -30.46 -42.31
N SER A 20 30.49 -31.16 -41.88
CA SER A 20 30.34 -32.63 -41.77
C SER A 20 31.25 -33.47 -40.86
N ASP A 21 30.58 -34.13 -39.90
CA ASP A 21 30.74 -35.50 -39.36
C ASP A 21 32.04 -36.27 -39.61
N GLU A 22 32.62 -36.80 -38.51
CA GLU A 22 32.88 -38.25 -38.31
C GLU A 22 33.49 -38.55 -36.91
N SER A 23 32.86 -39.51 -36.20
CA SER A 23 33.41 -40.53 -35.28
C SER A 23 34.42 -40.20 -34.14
N GLN A 24 34.03 -40.58 -32.91
CA GLN A 24 34.84 -40.95 -31.72
C GLN A 24 35.92 -42.04 -32.02
N PRO A 25 37.01 -42.27 -31.23
CA PRO A 25 36.98 -42.60 -29.77
C PRO A 25 38.21 -42.32 -28.85
N ASP A 26 37.97 -42.51 -27.54
CA ASP A 26 38.77 -43.11 -26.44
C ASP A 26 40.10 -42.56 -25.84
N THR A 27 40.02 -42.29 -24.52
CA THR A 27 40.91 -42.70 -23.38
C THR A 27 42.26 -41.97 -23.11
N PRO A 28 42.95 -42.18 -21.95
CA PRO A 28 42.54 -42.19 -20.51
C PRO A 28 43.54 -41.43 -19.58
N VAL A 29 43.20 -41.10 -18.31
CA VAL A 29 44.24 -40.75 -17.29
C VAL A 29 43.91 -41.30 -15.88
N LYS A 30 44.94 -41.86 -15.23
CA LYS A 30 45.06 -42.46 -13.88
C LYS A 30 46.37 -41.87 -13.23
N PRO A 31 46.76 -42.14 -11.95
CA PRO A 31 46.51 -41.29 -10.77
C PRO A 31 47.74 -40.94 -9.87
N LEU A 32 47.47 -40.23 -8.74
CA LEU A 32 48.24 -40.04 -7.46
C LEU A 32 49.46 -39.07 -7.47
N PRO A 33 49.95 -38.46 -6.34
CA PRO A 33 49.95 -38.97 -4.94
C PRO A 33 49.86 -37.96 -3.75
N GLU A 34 50.11 -38.54 -2.56
CA GLU A 34 49.95 -38.15 -1.14
C GLU A 34 50.90 -37.09 -0.52
N SER A 35 50.39 -36.38 0.50
CA SER A 35 50.88 -36.32 1.91
C SER A 35 50.08 -35.19 2.61
N TRP A 36 49.57 -35.32 3.83
CA TRP A 36 50.26 -35.15 5.12
C TRP A 36 49.35 -35.69 6.24
N ARG A 37 49.95 -36.32 7.27
CA ARG A 37 49.31 -36.79 8.51
C ARG A 37 49.58 -35.79 9.64
N ASP A 38 48.57 -35.49 10.46
CA ASP A 38 48.66 -35.57 11.93
C ASP A 38 47.28 -35.52 12.62
N LYS A 39 47.15 -36.23 13.76
CA LYS A 39 45.91 -36.48 14.55
C LYS A 39 45.71 -35.45 15.68
N PRO A 40 44.50 -35.40 16.29
CA PRO A 40 44.45 -35.79 17.72
C PRO A 40 43.22 -36.62 18.19
N LYS A 41 43.54 -37.63 19.00
CA LYS A 41 42.96 -38.11 20.28
C LYS A 41 41.44 -38.05 20.57
N GLY A 42 40.83 -39.25 20.66
CA GLY A 42 40.31 -39.79 21.94
C GLY A 42 38.82 -39.67 22.26
N ILE A 43 37.96 -40.52 21.68
CA ILE A 43 36.60 -40.80 22.21
C ILE A 43 36.68 -41.98 23.18
N THR A 44 36.30 -41.76 24.43
CA THR A 44 36.33 -42.78 25.50
C THR A 44 35.11 -43.71 25.43
N TRP A 45 35.34 -45.00 25.71
CA TRP A 45 34.31 -46.07 25.71
C TRP A 45 33.06 -45.78 26.56
N LYS A 46 33.14 -44.88 27.54
CA LYS A 46 31.98 -44.40 28.32
C LYS A 46 30.95 -43.63 27.47
N LYS A 47 31.37 -42.95 26.40
CA LYS A 47 30.45 -42.27 25.45
C LYS A 47 29.75 -43.25 24.52
N VAL A 48 30.42 -44.33 24.13
CA VAL A 48 29.80 -45.39 23.32
C VAL A 48 28.79 -46.17 24.15
N LEU A 49 29.13 -46.52 25.40
CA LEU A 49 28.21 -47.25 26.28
C LEU A 49 26.95 -46.44 26.64
N SER A 50 27.06 -45.12 26.82
CA SER A 50 25.90 -44.26 27.10
C SER A 50 24.95 -44.15 25.92
N HIS A 51 25.47 -44.07 24.69
CA HIS A 51 24.63 -44.03 23.49
C HIS A 51 23.92 -45.37 23.24
N VAL A 52 24.57 -46.50 23.55
CA VAL A 52 23.96 -47.83 23.46
C VAL A 52 22.91 -48.03 24.57
N LEU A 53 23.16 -47.56 25.79
CA LEU A 53 22.19 -47.59 26.90
C LEU A 53 20.95 -46.71 26.63
N ILE A 54 21.13 -45.50 26.08
CA ILE A 54 20.02 -44.61 25.72
C ILE A 54 19.20 -45.22 24.58
N SER A 55 19.85 -45.85 23.60
CA SER A 55 19.17 -46.51 22.48
C SER A 55 18.39 -47.75 22.95
N LEU A 56 18.95 -48.55 23.87
CA LEU A 56 18.26 -49.69 24.48
C LEU A 56 17.11 -49.25 25.40
N LEU A 57 17.25 -48.16 26.14
CA LEU A 57 16.17 -47.59 26.96
C LEU A 57 15.01 -47.11 26.06
N GLY A 58 15.32 -46.48 24.92
CA GLY A 58 14.33 -46.07 23.92
C GLY A 58 13.57 -47.25 23.30
N ILE A 59 14.27 -48.35 23.03
CA ILE A 59 13.64 -49.58 22.50
C ILE A 59 12.76 -50.24 23.57
N ILE A 60 13.19 -50.29 24.83
CA ILE A 60 12.42 -50.87 25.94
C ILE A 60 11.18 -50.02 26.25
N ILE A 61 11.28 -48.68 26.23
CA ILE A 61 10.14 -47.76 26.37
C ILE A 61 9.17 -47.93 25.19
N GLY A 62 9.70 -48.04 23.96
CA GLY A 62 8.90 -48.29 22.77
C GLY A 62 8.17 -49.64 22.78
N MET A 63 8.78 -50.67 23.37
CA MET A 63 8.14 -51.97 23.56
C MET A 63 7.12 -51.96 24.72
N ALA A 64 7.38 -51.23 25.80
CA ALA A 64 6.45 -51.10 26.93
C ALA A 64 5.18 -50.29 26.59
N TRP A 65 5.24 -49.45 25.56
CA TRP A 65 4.10 -48.67 25.05
C TRP A 65 3.29 -49.38 23.95
N ARG A 66 3.70 -50.57 23.51
CA ARG A 66 3.04 -51.27 22.40
C ARG A 66 1.74 -52.00 22.80
N ASP A 67 1.56 -52.33 24.08
CA ASP A 67 0.46 -53.22 24.54
C ASP A 67 -0.42 -52.66 25.66
N ARG A 68 -0.73 -51.35 25.70
CA ARG A 68 -1.81 -50.83 26.57
C ARG A 68 -3.05 -50.39 25.77
N PRO A 69 -4.24 -50.96 26.05
CA PRO A 69 -5.48 -50.56 25.40
C PRO A 69 -5.98 -49.27 26.04
N VAL A 70 -5.92 -48.15 25.31
CA VAL A 70 -6.57 -46.89 25.72
C VAL A 70 -8.00 -46.90 25.16
N LEU A 71 -8.96 -46.90 26.08
CA LEU A 71 -10.38 -46.66 25.80
C LEU A 71 -10.54 -45.25 25.24
N PHE A 72 -10.71 -45.15 23.92
CA PHE A 72 -11.08 -43.91 23.26
C PHE A 72 -12.59 -43.72 23.34
N ASN A 73 -13.02 -42.68 24.05
CA ASN A 73 -14.36 -42.14 23.93
C ASN A 73 -14.27 -40.62 23.71
N HIS A 74 -14.45 -40.23 22.45
CA HIS A 74 -14.91 -38.94 21.91
C HIS A 74 -14.15 -37.63 22.26
N GLY A 75 -13.56 -37.01 21.22
CA GLY A 75 -13.22 -35.59 21.17
C GLY A 75 -11.86 -35.33 20.53
N TYR A 76 -11.83 -35.01 19.23
CA TYR A 76 -10.60 -34.83 18.45
C TYR A 76 -9.82 -33.58 18.88
N ILE A 77 -8.56 -33.79 19.27
CA ILE A 77 -7.53 -32.77 19.50
C ILE A 77 -6.77 -32.57 18.19
N GLN A 78 -6.61 -31.32 17.72
CA GLN A 78 -5.58 -31.00 16.73
C GLN A 78 -4.22 -30.91 17.44
N PRO A 79 -3.14 -31.54 16.95
CA PRO A 79 -1.82 -31.37 17.56
C PRO A 79 -1.25 -30.00 17.16
N SER A 80 -0.75 -29.25 18.14
CA SER A 80 -0.02 -27.99 17.93
C SER A 80 1.42 -28.29 17.50
N GLY A 81 1.80 -27.86 16.29
CA GLY A 81 3.17 -27.86 15.79
C GLY A 81 3.28 -28.27 14.33
N ASN A 82 4.10 -27.54 13.56
CA ASN A 82 4.57 -28.01 12.26
C ASN A 82 5.38 -29.28 12.48
N THR A 83 4.75 -30.44 12.35
CA THR A 83 5.46 -31.71 12.29
C THR A 83 5.96 -31.85 10.86
N PRO A 84 7.28 -31.84 10.58
CA PRO A 84 7.76 -32.15 9.25
C PRO A 84 7.52 -33.64 9.00
N GLN A 85 6.33 -33.99 8.51
CA GLN A 85 6.04 -35.32 8.00
C GLN A 85 6.40 -35.37 6.53
N VAL A 86 7.34 -36.26 6.20
CA VAL A 86 7.60 -36.65 4.81
C VAL A 86 6.52 -37.66 4.44
N TRP A 87 5.66 -37.27 3.51
CA TRP A 87 4.63 -38.16 2.98
C TRP A 87 5.25 -39.16 2.01
N TYR A 88 4.91 -40.43 2.19
CA TYR A 88 5.27 -41.49 1.25
C TYR A 88 4.02 -41.87 0.46
N GLU A 89 4.18 -42.13 -0.83
CA GLU A 89 3.10 -42.58 -1.70
C GLU A 89 2.50 -43.89 -1.16
N ASN A 90 1.20 -43.88 -0.85
CA ASN A 90 0.49 -45.09 -0.46
C ASN A 90 -0.27 -45.65 -1.66
N HIS A 91 0.32 -46.68 -2.29
CA HIS A 91 -0.25 -47.28 -3.50
C HIS A 91 -1.64 -47.91 -3.29
N THR A 92 -2.07 -48.15 -2.05
CA THR A 92 -3.42 -48.63 -1.74
C THR A 92 -4.50 -47.57 -2.02
N PHE A 93 -4.17 -46.28 -1.98
CA PHE A 93 -5.13 -45.20 -2.25
C PHE A 93 -5.14 -44.75 -3.72
N VAL A 94 -4.12 -45.09 -4.50
CA VAL A 94 -4.01 -44.68 -5.91
C VAL A 94 -4.50 -45.74 -6.89
N GLY A 95 -4.44 -47.03 -6.50
CA GLY A 95 -4.69 -48.13 -7.41
C GLY A 95 -6.13 -48.27 -7.92
N SER A 96 -6.27 -49.09 -8.97
CA SER A 96 -7.56 -49.49 -9.56
C SER A 96 -8.54 -50.01 -8.50
N PRO A 97 -9.88 -49.83 -8.68
CA PRO A 97 -10.89 -50.32 -7.75
C PRO A 97 -10.83 -51.86 -7.57
N THR A 98 -10.21 -52.28 -6.47
CA THR A 98 -10.16 -53.65 -5.93
C THR A 98 -10.87 -53.67 -4.58
N ALA A 99 -11.14 -54.86 -4.03
CA ALA A 99 -11.74 -54.97 -2.70
C ALA A 99 -10.90 -54.25 -1.63
N ASP A 100 -9.58 -54.35 -1.70
CA ASP A 100 -8.67 -53.74 -0.71
C ASP A 100 -8.59 -52.21 -0.85
N THR A 101 -8.50 -51.70 -2.08
CA THR A 101 -8.47 -50.24 -2.32
C THR A 101 -9.84 -49.60 -2.02
N GLN A 102 -10.94 -50.31 -2.29
CA GLN A 102 -12.28 -49.84 -1.94
C GLN A 102 -12.46 -49.80 -0.42
N LYS A 103 -12.01 -50.83 0.29
CA LYS A 103 -12.03 -50.87 1.74
C LYS A 103 -11.21 -49.73 2.36
N ALA A 104 -10.01 -49.47 1.85
CA ALA A 104 -9.15 -48.39 2.35
C ALA A 104 -9.81 -47.00 2.21
N TRP A 105 -10.47 -46.72 1.08
CA TRP A 105 -11.19 -45.46 0.87
C TRP A 105 -12.48 -45.37 1.69
N GLU A 106 -13.18 -46.48 1.91
CA GLU A 106 -14.36 -46.52 2.79
C GLU A 106 -14.00 -46.26 4.26
N GLU A 107 -12.83 -46.71 4.72
CA GLU A 107 -12.32 -46.47 6.08
C GLU A 107 -11.99 -44.99 6.35
N LEU A 108 -11.77 -44.17 5.32
CA LEU A 108 -11.54 -42.72 5.46
C LEU A 108 -12.82 -41.94 5.81
N VAL A 109 -13.99 -42.54 5.61
CA VAL A 109 -15.28 -41.89 5.83
C VAL A 109 -15.97 -42.52 7.05
N PRO A 110 -16.35 -41.72 8.07
CA PRO A 110 -16.95 -42.27 9.28
C PRO A 110 -18.32 -42.93 9.02
N LYS A 111 -18.72 -43.83 9.91
CA LYS A 111 -20.07 -44.44 9.89
C LYS A 111 -21.13 -43.32 9.89
N GLY A 112 -21.97 -43.30 8.86
CA GLY A 112 -22.90 -42.19 8.60
C GLY A 112 -22.47 -41.23 7.49
N LYS A 113 -21.38 -41.53 6.76
CA LYS A 113 -20.93 -40.81 5.54
C LYS A 113 -20.61 -39.32 5.74
N GLY A 114 -20.32 -38.91 6.97
CA GLY A 114 -20.00 -37.52 7.30
C GLY A 114 -21.21 -36.59 7.45
N PHE A 115 -22.44 -37.14 7.51
CA PHE A 115 -23.63 -36.35 7.85
C PHE A 115 -23.77 -36.16 9.36
N VAL A 116 -24.10 -34.93 9.78
CA VAL A 116 -24.25 -34.53 11.17
C VAL A 116 -25.63 -33.89 11.36
N TYR A 117 -26.33 -34.31 12.40
CA TYR A 117 -27.60 -33.73 12.83
C TYR A 117 -27.45 -33.16 14.23
N HIS A 118 -27.76 -31.86 14.40
CA HIS A 118 -27.73 -31.20 15.70
C HIS A 118 -28.87 -30.17 15.82
N PRO A 119 -29.75 -30.27 16.84
CA PRO A 119 -31.01 -29.51 16.90
C PRO A 119 -30.87 -27.99 16.82
N LYS A 120 -29.72 -27.42 17.23
CA LYS A 120 -29.45 -25.97 17.18
C LYS A 120 -28.41 -25.54 16.12
N ILE A 121 -27.59 -26.47 15.63
CA ILE A 121 -26.38 -26.15 14.82
C ILE A 121 -26.50 -26.74 13.40
N ALA A 122 -27.15 -27.89 13.26
CA ALA A 122 -27.35 -28.62 12.01
C ALA A 122 -28.74 -29.27 12.01
N SER A 123 -29.79 -28.43 12.08
CA SER A 123 -31.19 -28.83 11.93
C SER A 123 -31.81 -28.01 10.79
N PRO A 124 -32.13 -28.62 9.63
CA PRO A 124 -32.05 -30.05 9.29
C PRO A 124 -30.61 -30.59 9.09
N PRO A 125 -30.39 -31.93 8.94
CA PRO A 125 -29.06 -32.56 8.84
C PRO A 125 -28.16 -31.94 7.77
N LYS A 126 -26.86 -31.82 8.05
CA LYS A 126 -25.84 -31.22 7.17
C LYS A 126 -24.68 -32.20 6.91
N ALA A 127 -23.95 -32.05 5.81
CA ALA A 127 -22.73 -32.83 5.54
C ALA A 127 -21.48 -32.05 5.99
N VAL A 128 -20.47 -32.73 6.54
CA VAL A 128 -19.15 -32.10 6.75
C VAL A 128 -18.40 -32.07 5.42
N ALA A 129 -17.94 -30.89 5.02
CA ALA A 129 -17.34 -30.62 3.71
C ALA A 129 -16.14 -31.55 3.40
N ALA A 130 -15.23 -31.78 4.34
CA ALA A 130 -14.09 -32.66 4.16
C ALA A 130 -14.49 -34.09 3.74
N TYR A 131 -15.53 -34.66 4.33
CA TYR A 131 -15.99 -36.01 3.97
C TYR A 131 -16.71 -36.04 2.62
N HIS A 132 -17.42 -34.96 2.26
CA HIS A 132 -17.97 -34.80 0.93
C HIS A 132 -16.88 -34.69 -0.14
N GLN A 133 -15.83 -33.90 0.12
CA GLN A 133 -14.67 -33.75 -0.78
C GLN A 133 -13.93 -35.08 -0.99
N ILE A 134 -13.68 -35.84 0.09
CA ILE A 134 -13.09 -37.19 0.01
C ILE A 134 -13.98 -38.14 -0.78
N HIS A 135 -15.31 -38.07 -0.60
CA HIS A 135 -16.28 -38.86 -1.36
C HIS A 135 -16.24 -38.54 -2.87
N CYS A 136 -16.20 -37.26 -3.24
CA CYS A 136 -16.08 -36.84 -4.64
C CYS A 136 -14.76 -37.28 -5.28
N LEU A 137 -13.64 -37.14 -4.55
CA LEU A 137 -12.33 -37.58 -5.03
C LEU A 137 -12.29 -39.10 -5.27
N HIS A 138 -12.90 -39.88 -4.36
CA HIS A 138 -13.07 -41.33 -4.54
C HIS A 138 -13.92 -41.66 -5.79
N GLY A 139 -15.02 -40.92 -6.00
CA GLY A 139 -15.88 -41.07 -7.18
C GLY A 139 -15.12 -40.79 -8.49
N LEU A 140 -14.29 -39.75 -8.52
CA LEU A 140 -13.43 -39.44 -9.66
C LEU A 140 -12.40 -40.55 -9.92
N ARG A 141 -11.79 -41.12 -8.88
CA ARG A 141 -10.88 -42.27 -9.01
C ARG A 141 -11.59 -43.46 -9.65
N ILE A 142 -12.78 -43.82 -9.19
CA ILE A 142 -13.55 -44.93 -9.76
C ILE A 142 -13.92 -44.67 -11.21
N ALA A 143 -14.41 -43.46 -11.53
CA ALA A 143 -14.79 -43.09 -12.89
C ALA A 143 -13.60 -43.15 -13.86
N TYR A 144 -12.44 -42.64 -13.42
CA TYR A 144 -11.19 -42.71 -14.16
C TYR A 144 -10.82 -44.16 -14.48
N TYR A 145 -10.71 -45.03 -13.47
CA TYR A 145 -10.32 -46.42 -13.69
C TYR A 145 -11.37 -47.25 -14.44
N SER A 146 -12.65 -46.92 -14.30
CA SER A 146 -13.72 -47.52 -15.11
C SER A 146 -13.53 -47.20 -16.59
N ARG A 147 -13.18 -45.95 -16.92
CA ARG A 147 -12.91 -45.56 -18.31
C ARG A 147 -11.58 -46.06 -18.83
N VAL A 148 -10.52 -46.07 -18.03
CA VAL A 148 -9.23 -46.68 -18.42
C VAL A 148 -9.41 -48.18 -18.72
N ASN A 149 -10.20 -48.89 -17.92
CA ASN A 149 -10.51 -50.31 -18.17
C ASN A 149 -11.41 -50.52 -19.40
N GLU A 150 -12.35 -49.61 -19.68
CA GLU A 150 -13.15 -49.67 -20.92
C GLU A 150 -12.32 -49.32 -22.16
N ILE A 151 -11.41 -48.34 -22.08
CA ILE A 151 -10.48 -47.98 -23.17
C ILE A 151 -9.53 -49.15 -23.45
N HIS A 152 -9.02 -49.83 -22.42
CA HIS A 152 -8.25 -51.07 -22.58
C HIS A 152 -9.08 -52.19 -23.21
N LYS A 153 -10.38 -52.33 -22.88
CA LYS A 153 -11.29 -53.30 -23.54
C LYS A 153 -11.62 -52.91 -24.99
N LEU A 154 -11.56 -51.62 -25.34
CA LEU A 154 -11.76 -51.09 -26.68
C LEU A 154 -10.52 -51.17 -27.58
N GLN A 155 -9.39 -51.71 -27.09
CA GLN A 155 -8.15 -51.93 -27.87
C GLN A 155 -8.30 -52.85 -29.10
N HIS A 156 -9.50 -53.35 -29.41
CA HIS A 156 -9.80 -53.98 -30.70
C HIS A 156 -10.35 -53.04 -31.78
N LYS A 157 -10.45 -51.72 -31.56
CA LYS A 157 -10.72 -50.74 -32.62
C LYS A 157 -9.74 -49.56 -32.56
N HIS A 158 -8.61 -49.76 -33.22
CA HIS A 158 -7.57 -48.77 -33.49
C HIS A 158 -8.07 -47.65 -34.41
N GLU A 159 -7.88 -46.39 -33.99
CA GLU A 159 -7.33 -45.26 -34.77
C GLU A 159 -7.62 -43.90 -34.09
N LEU A 160 -8.79 -43.74 -33.46
CA LEU A 160 -9.19 -42.45 -32.86
C LEU A 160 -8.51 -42.11 -31.52
N VAL A 161 -8.12 -43.10 -30.72
CA VAL A 161 -7.54 -42.87 -29.38
C VAL A 161 -6.06 -42.48 -29.44
N ASN A 162 -5.30 -43.02 -30.40
CA ASN A 162 -3.87 -42.71 -30.53
C ASN A 162 -3.64 -41.28 -31.02
N HIS A 163 -4.51 -40.75 -31.89
CA HIS A 163 -4.37 -39.38 -32.38
C HIS A 163 -4.57 -38.31 -31.28
N TYR A 164 -5.44 -38.58 -30.31
CA TYR A 164 -5.72 -37.65 -29.20
C TYR A 164 -4.62 -37.65 -28.14
N ILE A 165 -3.93 -38.78 -27.95
CA ILE A 165 -2.82 -38.92 -27.01
C ILE A 165 -1.54 -38.29 -27.58
N GLU A 166 -1.30 -38.39 -28.88
CA GLU A 166 -0.14 -37.77 -29.54
C GLU A 166 -0.25 -36.24 -29.66
N THR A 167 -1.46 -35.69 -29.83
CA THR A 167 -1.66 -34.23 -29.98
C THR A 167 -1.54 -33.45 -28.68
N MET A 168 -1.74 -34.07 -27.51
CA MET A 168 -1.64 -33.37 -26.22
C MET A 168 -0.23 -33.39 -25.60
N GLY A 169 0.78 -33.98 -26.26
CA GLY A 169 2.18 -33.93 -25.80
C GLY A 169 2.42 -34.48 -24.38
N ALA A 170 1.43 -35.15 -23.79
CA ALA A 170 1.49 -35.63 -22.44
C ALA A 170 1.80 -37.14 -22.48
N ASN A 171 3.06 -37.50 -22.25
CA ASN A 171 3.37 -38.76 -21.61
C ASN A 171 2.82 -38.72 -20.17
N LEU A 172 1.49 -38.69 -20.03
CA LEU A 172 0.81 -38.81 -18.76
C LEU A 172 0.90 -40.29 -18.37
N HIS A 173 2.06 -40.68 -17.87
CA HIS A 173 2.26 -42.01 -17.31
C HIS A 173 1.19 -42.21 -16.23
N LEU A 174 0.56 -43.40 -16.17
CA LEU A 174 -0.45 -43.77 -15.15
C LEU A 174 0.00 -43.37 -13.73
N TYR A 175 1.30 -43.49 -13.48
CA TYR A 175 1.98 -43.07 -12.26
C TYR A 175 1.76 -41.60 -11.86
N HIS A 176 1.66 -40.67 -12.82
CA HIS A 176 1.46 -39.25 -12.53
C HIS A 176 0.05 -38.96 -12.00
N LEU A 177 -0.97 -39.62 -12.55
CA LEU A 177 -2.34 -39.48 -12.06
C LEU A 177 -2.53 -40.17 -10.71
N ASP A 178 -1.87 -41.32 -10.52
CA ASP A 178 -1.81 -42.01 -9.23
C ASP A 178 -1.23 -41.09 -8.14
N HIS A 179 -0.09 -40.46 -8.43
CA HIS A 179 0.51 -39.44 -7.56
C HIS A 179 -0.45 -38.28 -7.27
N CYS A 180 -1.14 -37.73 -8.29
CA CYS A 180 -2.09 -36.63 -8.09
C CYS A 180 -3.27 -37.00 -7.18
N PHE A 181 -3.85 -38.19 -7.32
CA PHE A 181 -4.93 -38.65 -6.44
C PHE A 181 -4.48 -38.78 -4.99
N GLU A 182 -3.27 -39.29 -4.75
CA GLU A 182 -2.72 -39.41 -3.40
C GLU A 182 -2.37 -38.05 -2.80
N TYR A 183 -1.77 -37.15 -3.60
CA TYR A 183 -1.43 -35.81 -3.16
C TYR A 183 -2.68 -35.01 -2.75
N LEU A 184 -3.74 -35.05 -3.57
CA LEU A 184 -5.01 -34.40 -3.25
C LEU A 184 -5.68 -35.01 -2.01
N ARG A 185 -5.67 -36.34 -1.86
CA ARG A 185 -6.22 -37.01 -0.68
C ARG A 185 -5.47 -36.59 0.59
N GLN A 186 -4.13 -36.55 0.54
CA GLN A 186 -3.30 -36.13 1.68
C GLN A 186 -3.54 -34.65 2.02
N ALA A 187 -3.61 -33.77 1.03
CA ALA A 187 -3.93 -32.35 1.23
C ALA A 187 -5.30 -32.15 1.90
N LEU A 188 -6.33 -32.86 1.45
CA LEU A 188 -7.68 -32.81 2.02
C LEU A 188 -7.73 -33.32 3.46
N ILE A 189 -6.89 -34.28 3.84
CA ILE A 189 -6.85 -34.81 5.22
C ILE A 189 -6.01 -33.91 6.13
N CYS A 190 -4.92 -33.33 5.63
CA CYS A 190 -4.04 -32.47 6.42
C CYS A 190 -4.68 -31.10 6.74
N SER A 191 -5.53 -30.60 5.85
CA SER A 191 -6.26 -29.35 6.03
C SER A 191 -7.75 -29.56 5.80
N ALA A 192 -8.33 -30.49 6.57
CA ALA A 192 -9.73 -30.88 6.43
C ALA A 192 -10.69 -29.69 6.58
N ASP A 193 -11.49 -29.45 5.54
CA ASP A 193 -12.56 -28.46 5.55
C ASP A 193 -13.69 -28.89 6.52
N SER A 194 -13.71 -28.30 7.70
CA SER A 194 -14.68 -28.62 8.76
C SER A 194 -16.03 -27.92 8.60
N ASN A 195 -16.27 -27.20 7.50
CA ASN A 195 -17.54 -26.54 7.24
C ASN A 195 -18.71 -27.53 7.12
N LEU A 196 -19.92 -27.04 7.44
CA LEU A 196 -21.17 -27.80 7.28
C LEU A 196 -21.90 -27.36 6.00
N GLU A 197 -22.16 -28.31 5.11
CA GLU A 197 -22.88 -28.14 3.86
C GLU A 197 -24.36 -28.52 4.00
N ASP A 198 -25.24 -27.67 3.50
CA ASP A 198 -26.67 -27.92 3.48
C ASP A 198 -27.02 -29.04 2.48
N LEU A 199 -27.96 -29.90 2.89
CA LEU A 199 -28.45 -30.98 2.03
C LEU A 199 -29.61 -30.49 1.18
N LYS A 200 -29.53 -30.75 -0.12
CA LYS A 200 -30.65 -30.64 -1.05
C LYS A 200 -31.21 -32.04 -1.30
N VAL A 201 -32.53 -32.15 -1.36
CA VAL A 201 -33.17 -33.40 -1.76
C VAL A 201 -33.30 -33.36 -3.28
N ASP A 202 -32.74 -34.37 -3.95
CA ASP A 202 -32.88 -34.51 -5.39
C ASP A 202 -34.28 -35.01 -5.78
N GLU A 203 -34.54 -35.04 -7.09
CA GLU A 203 -35.82 -35.48 -7.67
C GLU A 203 -36.19 -36.94 -7.32
N THR A 204 -35.24 -37.72 -6.79
CA THR A 204 -35.43 -39.12 -6.38
C THR A 204 -35.64 -39.27 -4.86
N GLY A 205 -35.68 -38.17 -4.11
CA GLY A 205 -35.84 -38.17 -2.66
C GLY A 205 -34.55 -38.41 -1.88
N LYS A 206 -33.38 -38.38 -2.55
CA LYS A 206 -32.08 -38.63 -1.92
C LYS A 206 -31.40 -37.32 -1.54
N ALA A 207 -30.85 -37.27 -0.33
CA ALA A 207 -30.12 -36.09 0.14
C ALA A 207 -28.74 -36.01 -0.54
N ILE A 208 -28.46 -34.87 -1.19
CA ILE A 208 -27.19 -34.54 -1.85
C ILE A 208 -26.66 -33.23 -1.27
N ALA A 209 -25.38 -33.20 -0.90
CA ALA A 209 -24.68 -31.96 -0.62
C ALA A 209 -24.20 -31.35 -1.96
N PRO A 210 -24.62 -30.13 -2.34
CA PRO A 210 -24.31 -29.58 -3.65
C PRO A 210 -22.86 -29.07 -3.79
N GLY A 211 -22.11 -28.93 -2.68
CA GLY A 211 -20.72 -28.41 -2.67
C GLY A 211 -20.55 -26.94 -3.05
N TRP A 212 -21.57 -26.32 -3.67
CA TRP A 212 -21.56 -24.95 -4.19
C TRP A 212 -22.64 -24.08 -3.55
N GLY A 213 -22.30 -22.83 -3.20
CA GLY A 213 -23.23 -21.85 -2.65
C GLY A 213 -23.41 -21.89 -1.12
N THR A 214 -22.67 -22.76 -0.42
CA THR A 214 -22.65 -22.77 1.05
C THR A 214 -21.62 -21.76 1.57
N LYS A 215 -22.04 -20.83 2.43
CA LYS A 215 -21.15 -19.85 3.05
C LYS A 215 -20.16 -20.57 3.97
N ARG A 216 -18.87 -20.60 3.61
CA ARG A 216 -17.79 -21.17 4.44
C ARG A 216 -17.55 -20.25 5.62
N ASN A 217 -17.94 -20.68 6.83
CA ASN A 217 -17.70 -19.94 8.06
C ASN A 217 -16.55 -20.63 8.78
N ALA A 218 -15.36 -20.03 8.74
CA ALA A 218 -14.16 -20.54 9.42
C ALA A 218 -14.28 -20.65 10.96
N THR A 219 -15.41 -20.22 11.54
CA THR A 219 -15.63 -20.09 12.99
C THR A 219 -16.49 -21.19 13.62
N ILE A 220 -16.81 -22.28 12.91
CA ILE A 220 -17.70 -23.31 13.47
C ILE A 220 -17.04 -24.08 14.63
N LEU A 221 -15.71 -24.23 14.67
CA LEU A 221 -15.04 -24.98 15.74
C LEU A 221 -15.01 -24.26 17.10
N GLU A 222 -14.95 -22.93 17.15
CA GLU A 222 -14.95 -22.17 18.42
C GLU A 222 -16.31 -22.21 19.14
N ARG A 223 -17.41 -22.30 18.39
CA ARG A 223 -18.77 -22.35 18.99
C ARG A 223 -19.14 -23.71 19.60
N PHE A 224 -18.39 -24.77 19.30
CA PHE A 224 -18.65 -26.09 19.89
C PHE A 224 -18.10 -26.25 21.31
N GLN A 225 -17.14 -25.41 21.74
CA GLN A 225 -16.54 -25.52 23.07
C GLN A 225 -17.29 -24.75 24.18
N TYR A 226 -18.13 -23.79 23.84
CA TYR A 226 -18.78 -22.90 24.84
C TYR A 226 -20.26 -23.18 25.15
N SER A 227 -20.89 -24.18 24.52
CA SER A 227 -22.34 -24.46 24.72
C SER A 227 -22.66 -25.73 25.53
N ALA A 228 -21.68 -26.51 25.98
CA ALA A 228 -21.94 -27.77 26.69
C ALA A 228 -22.02 -27.65 28.23
N ALA A 229 -21.81 -26.46 28.81
CA ALA A 229 -21.73 -26.28 30.26
C ALA A 229 -22.90 -25.51 30.89
N ALA A 230 -23.90 -25.06 30.13
CA ALA A 230 -25.02 -24.31 30.69
C ALA A 230 -26.34 -24.63 29.99
N GLN A 231 -27.14 -25.52 30.60
CA GLN A 231 -28.61 -25.44 30.69
C GLN A 231 -29.17 -26.77 31.25
N SER A 232 -28.97 -27.00 32.55
CA SER A 232 -29.93 -27.74 33.37
C SER A 232 -30.88 -26.71 33.99
N GLY A 233 -32.04 -26.51 33.40
CA GLY A 233 -33.00 -25.53 33.89
C GLY A 233 -34.29 -25.54 33.10
N THR A 234 -35.25 -26.30 33.60
CA THR A 234 -36.65 -26.34 33.16
C THR A 234 -37.33 -24.99 33.31
N SER A 235 -38.05 -24.50 32.29
CA SER A 235 -39.36 -23.86 32.48
C SER A 235 -40.10 -23.65 31.15
N ASN A 236 -41.36 -24.05 31.14
CA ASN A 236 -42.38 -23.78 30.13
C ASN A 236 -42.80 -22.30 30.16
N LEU A 237 -43.16 -21.72 29.00
CA LEU A 237 -44.32 -20.83 28.72
C LEU A 237 -44.12 -20.03 27.39
N PRO A 238 -45.16 -19.48 26.74
CA PRO A 238 -45.85 -20.08 25.60
C PRO A 238 -45.65 -19.33 24.27
N PHE A 239 -45.97 -20.00 23.16
CA PHE A 239 -46.07 -19.43 21.82
C PHE A 239 -47.08 -18.27 21.79
N LEU A 240 -46.63 -17.09 21.37
CA LEU A 240 -47.48 -16.00 20.89
C LEU A 240 -47.06 -15.58 19.48
N ASP A 241 -48.09 -15.56 18.63
CA ASP A 241 -48.23 -15.10 17.25
C ASP A 241 -47.06 -14.35 16.59
N ALA A 242 -46.61 -14.92 15.47
CA ALA A 242 -45.70 -14.28 14.53
C ALA A 242 -46.44 -13.19 13.74
N GLY A 243 -46.51 -11.99 14.31
CA GLY A 243 -46.73 -10.77 13.54
C GLY A 243 -45.54 -10.56 12.60
N LYS A 244 -45.82 -10.29 11.31
CA LYS A 244 -44.82 -9.89 10.31
C LYS A 244 -43.92 -8.79 10.87
N MET A 245 -42.69 -9.14 11.27
CA MET A 245 -41.63 -8.14 11.45
C MET A 245 -41.03 -7.91 10.06
N ASP A 246 -41.24 -6.70 9.54
CA ASP A 246 -40.49 -6.21 8.40
C ASP A 246 -38.99 -6.37 8.70
N ALA A 247 -38.21 -6.79 7.69
CA ALA A 247 -36.76 -6.87 7.83
C ALA A 247 -36.23 -5.51 8.30
N PRO A 248 -35.33 -5.45 9.31
CA PRO A 248 -34.82 -4.18 9.81
C PRO A 248 -34.24 -3.36 8.65
N PRO A 249 -34.49 -2.04 8.61
CA PRO A 249 -34.02 -1.19 7.53
C PRO A 249 -32.49 -1.31 7.40
N LYS A 250 -32.00 -1.35 6.16
CA LYS A 250 -30.55 -1.38 5.91
C LYS A 250 -29.91 -0.12 6.51
N PRO A 251 -28.82 -0.24 7.31
CA PRO A 251 -28.14 0.92 7.86
C PRO A 251 -27.72 1.91 6.77
N THR A 252 -27.91 3.20 7.05
CA THR A 252 -27.62 4.31 6.13
C THR A 252 -26.42 5.14 6.61
N ILE A 253 -25.93 6.05 5.77
CA ILE A 253 -24.91 7.04 6.17
C ILE A 253 -25.42 7.91 7.34
N GLU A 254 -26.73 8.14 7.44
CA GLU A 254 -27.29 8.90 8.57
C GLU A 254 -27.23 8.11 9.87
N ASN A 255 -27.42 6.78 9.81
CA ASN A 255 -27.17 5.93 10.97
C ASN A 255 -25.69 5.94 11.38
N LEU A 256 -24.76 5.96 10.41
CA LEU A 256 -23.34 6.11 10.69
C LEU A 256 -23.04 7.45 11.38
N ARG A 257 -23.58 8.57 10.88
CA ARG A 257 -23.44 9.91 11.47
C ARG A 257 -23.95 9.93 12.92
N HIS A 258 -25.11 9.33 13.17
CA HIS A 258 -25.67 9.21 14.50
C HIS A 258 -24.76 8.40 15.44
N VAL A 259 -24.26 7.25 15.00
CA VAL A 259 -23.35 6.40 15.80
C VAL A 259 -22.02 7.11 16.06
N VAL A 260 -21.35 7.66 15.04
CA VAL A 260 -20.04 8.33 15.23
C VAL A 260 -20.15 9.51 16.18
N ASN A 261 -21.27 10.24 16.19
CA ASN A 261 -21.41 11.42 17.06
C ASN A 261 -21.85 11.09 18.48
N ASN A 262 -22.56 9.98 18.71
CA ASN A 262 -23.24 9.73 19.99
C ASN A 262 -22.85 8.42 20.68
N PHE A 263 -22.14 7.51 19.99
CA PHE A 263 -21.78 6.23 20.59
C PHE A 263 -20.77 6.45 21.74
N PRO A 264 -20.97 5.82 22.91
CA PRO A 264 -20.10 5.99 24.07
C PRO A 264 -18.66 5.55 23.78
N ILE A 265 -17.69 6.23 24.40
CA ILE A 265 -16.27 5.98 24.18
C ILE A 265 -15.57 5.46 25.44
N ILE A 266 -14.74 4.43 25.31
CA ILE A 266 -13.75 4.05 26.32
C ILE A 266 -12.43 4.67 25.87
N ASP A 267 -11.99 5.68 26.60
CA ASP A 267 -10.70 6.31 26.36
C ASP A 267 -9.60 5.44 26.96
N ASN A 268 -8.85 4.72 26.11
CA ASN A 268 -7.92 3.71 26.61
C ASN A 268 -6.58 4.29 27.11
N HIS A 269 -6.33 5.59 26.98
CA HIS A 269 -5.15 6.23 27.53
C HIS A 269 -5.37 7.72 27.79
N ALA A 270 -5.30 8.11 29.05
CA ALA A 270 -5.34 9.49 29.45
C ALA A 270 -4.56 9.71 30.75
N HIS A 271 -4.53 10.94 31.23
CA HIS A 271 -3.85 11.34 32.45
C HIS A 271 -4.73 12.20 33.33
N ASN A 272 -4.29 12.39 34.56
CA ASN A 272 -5.03 13.16 35.55
C ASN A 272 -5.10 14.66 35.20
N ILE A 273 -6.23 15.27 35.51
CA ILE A 273 -6.38 16.73 35.53
C ILE A 273 -5.55 17.35 36.66
N ILE A 274 -4.98 18.51 36.41
CA ILE A 274 -4.19 19.28 37.39
C ILE A 274 -5.10 19.78 38.52
N GLN A 275 -4.56 19.91 39.73
CA GLN A 275 -5.33 20.51 40.81
C GLN A 275 -5.74 21.94 40.46
N PRO A 276 -6.98 22.36 40.80
CA PRO A 276 -7.46 23.71 40.50
C PRO A 276 -6.54 24.83 40.98
N ALA A 277 -5.84 24.63 42.10
CA ALA A 277 -4.88 25.59 42.65
C ALA A 277 -3.62 25.79 41.79
N LEU A 278 -3.37 24.89 40.83
CA LEU A 278 -2.19 24.88 39.95
C LEU A 278 -2.57 25.06 38.47
N ILE A 279 -3.84 25.34 38.16
CA ILE A 279 -4.31 25.40 36.77
C ILE A 279 -3.59 26.47 35.95
N ASP A 280 -3.22 27.59 36.59
CA ASP A 280 -2.49 28.69 35.96
C ASP A 280 -1.01 28.37 35.70
N THR A 281 -0.49 27.23 36.19
CA THR A 281 0.90 26.83 35.93
C THR A 281 1.07 26.13 34.57
N ILE A 282 -0.04 25.72 33.96
CA ILE A 282 -0.04 25.03 32.66
C ILE A 282 -0.53 26.02 31.59
N PRO A 283 0.31 26.35 30.58
CA PRO A 283 -0.12 27.21 29.49
C PRO A 283 -1.23 26.54 28.68
N VAL A 284 -2.32 27.26 28.40
CA VAL A 284 -3.46 26.70 27.64
C VAL A 284 -3.06 26.34 26.21
N GLU A 285 -2.00 26.95 25.66
CA GLU A 285 -1.46 26.61 24.35
C GLU A 285 -0.96 25.16 24.25
N SER A 286 -0.65 24.51 25.37
CA SER A 286 -0.19 23.12 25.38
C SER A 286 -1.26 22.12 24.96
N VAL A 287 -2.55 22.52 24.94
CA VAL A 287 -3.64 21.63 24.49
C VAL A 287 -3.49 21.17 23.04
N THR A 288 -2.64 21.83 22.24
CA THR A 288 -2.32 21.46 20.85
C THR A 288 -0.82 21.36 20.57
N SER A 289 0.03 21.39 21.60
CA SER A 289 1.47 21.29 21.41
C SER A 289 2.19 20.75 22.64
N GLU A 290 3.05 19.76 22.41
CA GLU A 290 4.03 19.28 23.38
C GLU A 290 5.23 20.23 23.55
N ALA A 291 5.29 21.34 22.82
CA ALA A 291 6.39 22.28 22.93
C ALA A 291 6.39 22.99 24.30
N GLN A 292 7.59 23.28 24.79
CA GLN A 292 7.78 24.05 26.03
C GLN A 292 8.55 25.35 25.79
N GLY A 293 8.49 26.26 26.76
CA GLY A 293 9.28 27.47 26.78
C GLY A 293 9.04 28.38 25.57
N ARG A 294 10.12 28.78 24.88
CA ARG A 294 10.03 29.70 23.73
C ARG A 294 9.31 29.05 22.53
N ALA A 295 9.49 27.76 22.31
CA ALA A 295 8.91 27.06 21.16
C ALA A 295 7.37 26.99 21.26
N LEU A 296 6.83 26.87 22.46
CA LEU A 296 5.39 26.93 22.69
C LEU A 296 4.77 28.26 22.21
N ARG A 297 5.54 29.35 22.22
CA ARG A 297 5.08 30.63 21.68
C ARG A 297 4.88 30.59 20.17
N ASP A 298 5.38 29.61 19.43
CA ASP A 298 5.09 29.52 18.00
C ASP A 298 3.83 28.68 17.71
N ALA A 299 3.29 27.98 18.73
CA ALA A 299 2.11 27.13 18.59
C ALA A 299 0.89 27.91 18.09
N PHE A 300 0.73 29.19 18.45
CA PHE A 300 -0.41 30.01 18.03
C PHE A 300 -0.50 30.23 16.50
N LYS A 301 0.60 30.00 15.77
CA LYS A 301 0.65 30.09 14.30
C LYS A 301 0.43 28.74 13.63
N SER A 302 0.34 27.66 14.39
CA SER A 302 0.18 26.31 13.86
C SER A 302 -1.26 26.03 13.47
N LEU A 303 -1.48 25.25 12.41
CA LEU A 303 -2.82 24.82 12.00
C LEU A 303 -3.59 24.05 13.10
N PRO A 304 -2.96 23.14 13.89
CA PRO A 304 -3.58 22.51 15.05
C PRO A 304 -4.19 23.53 16.01
N HIS A 305 -3.39 24.52 16.43
CA HIS A 305 -3.82 25.52 17.39
C HIS A 305 -4.90 26.46 16.83
N LEU A 306 -4.77 26.91 15.59
CA LEU A 306 -5.77 27.78 14.96
C LEU A 306 -7.14 27.09 14.85
N ARG A 307 -7.16 25.78 14.56
CA ARG A 307 -8.40 24.99 14.55
C ARG A 307 -8.96 24.82 15.96
N ALA A 308 -8.12 24.48 16.93
CA ALA A 308 -8.53 24.30 18.31
C ALA A 308 -9.09 25.60 18.90
N ALA A 309 -8.44 26.75 18.68
CA ALA A 309 -8.92 28.05 19.13
C ALA A 309 -10.34 28.35 18.60
N ARG A 310 -10.60 28.04 17.32
CA ARG A 310 -11.95 28.16 16.74
C ARG A 310 -12.97 27.25 17.43
N GLN A 311 -12.59 26.01 17.74
CA GLN A 311 -13.49 25.04 18.41
C GLN A 311 -13.70 25.39 19.89
N LEU A 312 -12.67 25.85 20.60
CA LEU A 312 -12.76 26.27 21.99
C LEU A 312 -13.72 27.46 22.19
N ARG A 313 -13.92 28.32 21.19
CA ARG A 313 -14.98 29.34 21.23
C ARG A 313 -16.36 28.72 21.43
N GLN A 314 -16.62 27.55 20.85
CA GLN A 314 -17.89 26.85 21.02
C GLN A 314 -18.03 26.30 22.44
N LEU A 315 -16.95 25.72 22.98
CA LEU A 315 -16.92 25.19 24.35
C LEU A 315 -17.16 26.29 25.39
N TYR A 316 -16.58 27.47 25.18
CA TYR A 316 -16.68 28.61 26.10
C TYR A 316 -17.83 29.58 25.80
N GLU A 317 -18.62 29.31 24.76
CA GLU A 317 -19.74 30.16 24.30
C GLU A 317 -19.30 31.58 23.90
N CYS A 318 -18.13 31.70 23.28
CA CYS A 318 -17.60 32.96 22.74
C CYS A 318 -18.16 33.27 21.33
N PRO A 319 -18.23 34.56 20.93
CA PRO A 319 -18.45 34.95 19.54
C PRO A 319 -17.38 34.40 18.58
N ASP A 320 -17.73 34.15 17.32
CA ASP A 320 -16.82 33.55 16.31
C ASP A 320 -15.57 34.40 16.06
N GLU A 321 -15.69 35.72 16.18
CA GLU A 321 -14.63 36.72 16.03
C GLU A 321 -13.73 36.90 17.26
N ALA A 322 -14.03 36.24 18.39
CA ALA A 322 -13.27 36.41 19.64
C ALA A 322 -11.79 36.08 19.46
N ASN A 323 -10.91 36.99 19.88
CA ASN A 323 -9.47 36.78 19.85
C ASN A 323 -9.01 35.86 21.00
N TRP A 324 -7.73 35.47 21.01
CA TRP A 324 -7.21 34.52 22.00
C TRP A 324 -7.27 35.07 23.44
N GLU A 325 -7.06 36.36 23.66
CA GLU A 325 -7.14 36.98 24.99
C GLU A 325 -8.57 36.98 25.51
N GLU A 326 -9.55 37.28 24.66
CA GLU A 326 -10.98 37.21 24.98
C GLU A 326 -11.42 35.78 25.30
N LEU A 327 -10.92 34.80 24.55
CA LEU A 327 -11.17 33.37 24.79
C LEU A 327 -10.61 32.93 26.15
N LEU A 328 -9.38 33.32 26.48
CA LEU A 328 -8.78 33.02 27.78
C LEU A 328 -9.52 33.71 28.93
N ALA A 329 -9.96 34.96 28.74
CA ALA A 329 -10.76 35.66 29.73
C ALA A 329 -12.10 34.93 29.99
N GLN A 330 -12.76 34.45 28.93
CA GLN A 330 -13.99 33.67 29.06
C GLN A 330 -13.74 32.32 29.73
N ARG A 331 -12.63 31.63 29.41
CA ARG A 331 -12.20 30.42 30.11
C ARG A 331 -12.00 30.67 31.60
N THR A 332 -11.31 31.75 31.98
CA THR A 332 -11.11 32.13 33.38
C THR A 332 -12.46 32.38 34.08
N GLU A 333 -13.42 33.00 33.40
CA GLU A 333 -14.76 33.20 33.95
C GLU A 333 -15.47 31.85 34.16
N TRP A 334 -15.45 30.93 33.19
CA TRP A 334 -16.01 29.58 33.34
C TRP A 334 -15.41 28.84 34.53
N LEU A 335 -14.08 28.87 34.67
CA LEU A 335 -13.39 28.23 35.80
C LEU A 335 -13.79 28.85 37.15
N ARG A 336 -14.18 30.12 37.17
CA ARG A 336 -14.59 30.84 38.38
C ARG A 336 -16.07 30.66 38.71
N SER A 337 -16.94 30.66 37.69
CA SER A 337 -18.40 30.67 37.85
C SER A 337 -19.03 29.30 37.84
N ASP A 338 -18.56 28.40 36.96
CA ASP A 338 -19.19 27.09 36.72
C ASP A 338 -18.21 26.05 36.12
N SER A 339 -17.15 25.77 36.87
CA SER A 339 -16.14 24.78 36.45
C SER A 339 -16.71 23.36 36.33
N GLU A 340 -17.78 23.05 37.08
CA GLU A 340 -18.41 21.72 37.08
C GLU A 340 -19.12 21.46 35.75
N THR A 341 -19.89 22.40 35.25
CA THR A 341 -20.54 22.26 33.93
C THR A 341 -19.52 22.28 32.79
N LEU A 342 -18.45 23.09 32.88
CA LEU A 342 -17.36 23.02 31.90
C LEU A 342 -16.75 21.61 31.84
N ASN A 343 -16.45 20.99 32.99
CA ASN A 343 -15.94 19.62 33.03
C ASN A 343 -16.96 18.62 32.47
N GLN A 344 -18.25 18.76 32.78
CA GLN A 344 -19.30 17.91 32.21
C GLN A 344 -19.34 17.98 30.68
N HIS A 345 -19.17 19.17 30.10
CA HIS A 345 -19.07 19.34 28.66
C HIS A 345 -17.82 18.65 28.10
N CYS A 346 -16.67 18.81 28.76
CA CYS A 346 -15.41 18.25 28.29
C CYS A 346 -15.40 16.71 28.23
N PHE A 347 -16.08 16.06 29.17
CA PHE A 347 -16.18 14.60 29.26
C PHE A 347 -17.46 14.02 28.63
N GLN A 348 -18.24 14.83 27.92
CA GLN A 348 -19.50 14.39 27.33
C GLN A 348 -19.28 13.20 26.37
N GLY A 349 -20.04 12.11 26.59
CA GLY A 349 -19.98 10.90 25.76
C GLY A 349 -18.88 9.90 26.17
N VAL A 350 -18.01 10.25 27.11
CA VAL A 350 -17.02 9.33 27.70
C VAL A 350 -17.70 8.34 28.63
N HIS A 351 -17.51 7.05 28.35
CA HIS A 351 -18.05 5.95 29.16
C HIS A 351 -17.13 5.61 30.33
N ALA A 352 -15.82 5.53 30.09
CA ALA A 352 -14.79 5.30 31.09
C ALA A 352 -13.43 5.78 30.58
N LEU A 353 -12.51 6.07 31.50
CA LEU A 353 -11.13 6.47 31.22
C LEU A 353 -10.15 5.41 31.76
N LEU A 354 -9.10 5.10 31.00
CA LEU A 354 -7.94 4.36 31.49
C LEU A 354 -6.79 5.35 31.72
N ILE A 355 -6.54 5.67 32.98
CA ILE A 355 -5.70 6.79 33.40
C ILE A 355 -4.32 6.28 33.80
N ASP A 356 -3.28 6.71 33.08
CA ASP A 356 -1.91 6.66 33.56
C ASP A 356 -1.72 7.71 34.65
N ASP A 357 -1.71 7.21 35.88
CA ASP A 357 -1.65 8.00 37.11
C ASP A 357 -0.23 8.33 37.57
N GLY A 358 0.77 8.07 36.73
CA GLY A 358 2.19 8.27 37.01
C GLY A 358 2.84 9.46 36.30
N LEU A 359 2.10 10.25 35.52
CA LEU A 359 2.64 11.40 34.77
C LEU A 359 3.11 12.55 35.68
N SER A 360 2.41 12.79 36.78
CA SER A 360 2.70 13.86 37.75
C SER A 360 2.55 13.35 39.17
N THR A 361 3.08 14.10 40.13
CA THR A 361 3.00 13.73 41.55
C THR A 361 1.58 13.91 42.08
N GLN A 362 1.16 13.03 43.01
CA GLN A 362 -0.21 12.97 43.53
C GLN A 362 -0.68 14.27 44.21
N ASP A 363 0.24 15.12 44.67
CA ASP A 363 -0.04 16.43 45.25
C ASP A 363 -0.37 17.51 44.21
N LYS A 364 -0.08 17.27 42.92
CA LYS A 364 -0.29 18.24 41.84
C LYS A 364 -1.51 17.97 40.99
N VAL A 365 -1.97 16.73 40.97
CA VAL A 365 -3.11 16.29 40.13
C VAL A 365 -4.26 15.78 40.99
N LEU A 366 -5.45 15.71 40.40
CA LEU A 366 -6.62 15.08 40.99
C LEU A 366 -6.49 13.56 40.90
N PRO A 367 -6.97 12.78 41.88
CA PRO A 367 -6.87 11.31 41.83
C PRO A 367 -7.69 10.74 40.67
N TYR A 368 -7.30 9.56 40.15
CA TYR A 368 -7.92 9.00 38.93
C TYR A 368 -9.45 8.83 39.05
N HIS A 369 -9.95 8.36 40.20
CA HIS A 369 -11.38 8.16 40.47
C HIS A 369 -12.18 9.47 40.56
N TRP A 370 -11.54 10.64 40.60
CA TRP A 370 -12.26 11.92 40.55
C TRP A 370 -13.04 12.09 39.24
N HIS A 371 -12.52 11.52 38.14
CA HIS A 371 -13.12 11.62 36.81
C HIS A 371 -14.43 10.81 36.70
N ASP A 372 -14.68 9.86 37.61
CA ASP A 372 -15.89 9.03 37.65
C ASP A 372 -17.17 9.85 37.83
N ARG A 373 -17.04 11.11 38.24
CA ARG A 373 -18.14 12.08 38.33
C ARG A 373 -18.70 12.46 36.96
N TYR A 374 -17.93 12.27 35.89
CA TYR A 374 -18.29 12.65 34.53
C TYR A 374 -18.40 11.47 33.56
N THR A 375 -18.05 10.26 34.00
CA THR A 375 -18.14 9.03 33.20
C THR A 375 -19.33 8.17 33.61
N LYS A 376 -19.70 7.18 32.79
CA LYS A 376 -20.82 6.26 33.07
C LYS A 376 -20.39 5.01 33.86
N ALA A 377 -19.13 4.61 33.70
CA ALA A 377 -18.51 3.51 34.40
C ALA A 377 -17.20 3.98 35.07
N PRO A 378 -16.75 3.27 36.12
CA PRO A 378 -15.53 3.64 36.83
C PRO A 378 -14.30 3.68 35.92
N SER A 379 -13.47 4.70 36.11
CA SER A 379 -12.18 4.81 35.47
C SER A 379 -11.22 3.77 36.06
N LYS A 380 -10.25 3.32 35.27
CA LYS A 380 -9.23 2.35 35.71
C LYS A 380 -7.84 2.94 35.58
N ARG A 381 -6.89 2.34 36.29
CA ARG A 381 -5.50 2.78 36.36
C ARG A 381 -4.65 2.07 35.32
N ILE A 382 -3.72 2.81 34.72
CA ILE A 382 -2.58 2.30 33.97
C ILE A 382 -1.33 2.60 34.78
N VAL A 383 -0.58 1.58 35.19
CA VAL A 383 0.59 1.78 36.06
C VAL A 383 1.83 2.09 35.24
N ARG A 384 2.39 3.28 35.39
CA ARG A 384 3.66 3.68 34.78
C ARG A 384 4.85 3.08 35.53
N ILE A 385 5.55 2.15 34.90
CA ILE A 385 6.59 1.33 35.56
C ILE A 385 7.81 2.15 35.98
N GLU A 386 8.17 3.20 35.24
CA GLU A 386 9.28 4.07 35.61
C GLU A 386 8.95 4.84 36.90
N THR A 387 7.73 5.35 37.05
CA THR A 387 7.31 6.07 38.26
C THR A 387 7.30 5.18 39.50
N VAL A 388 6.93 3.90 39.35
CA VAL A 388 7.06 2.89 40.41
C VAL A 388 8.52 2.78 40.86
N ALA A 389 9.45 2.55 39.92
CA ALA A 389 10.87 2.42 40.23
C ALA A 389 11.49 3.72 40.78
N GLU A 390 11.14 4.88 40.22
CA GLU A 390 11.61 6.20 40.67
C GLU A 390 11.16 6.48 42.12
N ARG A 391 9.89 6.17 42.46
CA ARG A 391 9.34 6.30 43.82
C ARG A 391 10.03 5.37 44.82
N LEU A 392 10.25 4.11 44.46
CA LEU A 392 10.96 3.14 45.31
C LEU A 392 12.37 3.63 45.61
N MET A 393 13.08 4.11 44.58
CA MET A 393 14.42 4.67 44.74
C MET A 393 14.44 5.95 45.59
N GLU A 394 13.46 6.83 45.44
CA GLU A 394 13.29 7.99 46.30
C GLU A 394 13.07 7.57 47.76
N SER A 395 12.16 6.63 48.02
CA SER A 395 11.89 6.11 49.36
C SER A 395 13.12 5.48 50.02
N MET A 396 13.86 4.63 49.27
CA MET A 396 15.03 3.91 49.78
C MET A 396 16.23 4.82 50.05
N LEU A 397 16.43 5.84 49.23
CA LEU A 397 17.64 6.68 49.29
C LEU A 397 17.42 8.02 49.99
N THR A 398 16.17 8.38 50.31
CA THR A 398 15.87 9.56 51.12
C THR A 398 16.41 9.35 52.53
N GLY A 399 17.34 10.22 52.96
CA GLY A 399 18.01 10.11 54.26
C GLY A 399 19.38 9.44 54.22
N VAL A 400 19.76 8.78 53.12
CA VAL A 400 21.11 8.20 52.95
C VAL A 400 22.16 9.30 52.81
N HIS A 401 23.26 9.18 53.54
CA HIS A 401 24.43 10.08 53.49
C HIS A 401 25.49 9.61 52.49
N ILE A 402 26.30 10.54 51.98
CA ILE A 402 27.29 10.26 50.93
C ILE A 402 28.37 9.26 51.39
N ASP A 403 28.68 9.23 52.69
CA ASP A 403 29.69 8.33 53.28
C ASP A 403 29.23 6.86 53.27
N GLU A 404 27.92 6.59 53.15
CA GLU A 404 27.37 5.23 53.04
C GLU A 404 27.66 4.61 51.67
N LEU A 405 28.02 5.41 50.65
CA LEU A 405 28.45 4.91 49.35
C LEU A 405 29.81 4.17 49.41
N ASP A 406 30.58 4.37 50.49
CA ASP A 406 31.87 3.69 50.68
C ASP A 406 31.71 2.25 51.24
N ASP A 407 30.50 1.85 51.65
CA ASP A 407 30.22 0.47 52.05
C ASP A 407 30.15 -0.46 50.82
N ALA A 408 31.00 -1.49 50.82
CA ALA A 408 31.13 -2.47 49.75
C ALA A 408 29.84 -3.25 49.43
N THR A 409 28.86 -3.25 50.33
CA THR A 409 27.58 -3.96 50.17
C THR A 409 26.41 -3.03 49.84
N PHE A 410 26.60 -1.71 49.89
CA PHE A 410 25.53 -0.74 49.72
C PHE A 410 24.83 -0.84 48.36
N PHE A 411 25.60 -0.88 47.26
CA PHE A 411 25.01 -0.98 45.92
C PHE A 411 24.28 -2.31 45.69
N THR A 412 24.87 -3.42 46.14
CA THR A 412 24.26 -4.76 46.02
C THR A 412 22.96 -4.86 46.82
N SER A 413 22.95 -4.38 48.06
CA SER A 413 21.74 -4.38 48.89
C SER A 413 20.66 -3.46 48.34
N THR A 414 21.03 -2.27 47.85
CA THR A 414 20.10 -1.35 47.17
C THR A 414 19.52 -1.99 45.92
N TRP A 415 20.32 -2.70 45.12
CA TRP A 415 19.86 -3.41 43.93
C TRP A 415 18.85 -4.51 44.28
N VAL A 416 19.20 -5.39 45.22
CA VAL A 416 18.32 -6.48 45.69
C VAL A 416 16.98 -5.91 46.17
N ASN A 417 17.02 -4.90 47.06
CA ASN A 417 15.82 -4.25 47.58
C ASN A 417 14.98 -3.63 46.44
N LEU A 418 15.59 -2.89 45.50
CA LEU A 418 14.86 -2.33 44.37
C LEU A 418 14.16 -3.44 43.58
N THR A 419 14.87 -4.51 43.23
CA THR A 419 14.32 -5.58 42.39
C THR A 419 13.18 -6.34 43.09
N GLU A 420 13.33 -6.64 44.38
CA GLU A 420 12.31 -7.34 45.18
C GLU A 420 11.06 -6.47 45.37
N GLU A 421 11.23 -5.20 45.72
CA GLU A 421 10.12 -4.27 45.96
C GLU A 421 9.40 -3.91 44.64
N PHE A 422 10.15 -3.70 43.55
CA PHE A 422 9.58 -3.44 42.23
C PHE A 422 8.75 -4.63 41.75
N GLU A 423 9.31 -5.85 41.84
CA GLU A 423 8.58 -7.06 41.48
C GLU A 423 7.31 -7.22 42.32
N ARG A 424 7.39 -6.98 43.63
CA ARG A 424 6.22 -7.04 44.51
C ARG A 424 5.14 -6.06 44.06
N GLU A 425 5.48 -4.79 43.83
CA GLU A 425 4.51 -3.77 43.44
C GLU A 425 3.88 -4.06 42.06
N ILE A 426 4.65 -4.56 41.10
CA ILE A 426 4.11 -4.99 39.80
C ILE A 426 3.17 -6.19 39.97
N GLN A 427 3.53 -7.19 40.79
CA GLN A 427 2.67 -8.34 41.06
C GLN A 427 1.37 -7.95 41.78
N GLU A 428 1.42 -7.03 42.74
CA GLU A 428 0.25 -6.47 43.43
C GLU A 428 -0.66 -5.74 42.43
N ALA A 429 -0.08 -4.90 41.56
CA ALA A 429 -0.82 -4.20 40.50
C ALA A 429 -1.47 -5.16 39.48
N ILE A 430 -0.87 -6.31 39.19
CA ILE A 430 -1.50 -7.33 38.34
C ILE A 430 -2.76 -7.90 38.99
N GLN A 431 -2.78 -8.07 40.33
CA GLN A 431 -3.94 -8.59 41.05
C GLN A 431 -5.01 -7.54 41.36
N ASP A 432 -4.63 -6.25 41.33
CA ASP A 432 -5.55 -5.15 41.59
C ASP A 432 -6.62 -5.06 40.47
N PRO A 433 -7.93 -5.19 40.78
CA PRO A 433 -9.01 -5.05 39.80
C PRO A 433 -9.19 -3.61 39.30
N GLU A 434 -8.58 -2.62 39.95
CA GLU A 434 -8.58 -1.22 39.53
C GLU A 434 -7.50 -0.91 38.51
N VAL A 435 -6.49 -1.77 38.36
CA VAL A 435 -5.44 -1.64 37.36
C VAL A 435 -5.85 -2.38 36.07
N ALA A 436 -6.01 -1.66 34.97
CA ALA A 436 -6.32 -2.24 33.66
C ALA A 436 -5.06 -2.72 32.91
N GLY A 437 -3.91 -2.06 33.13
CA GLY A 437 -2.68 -2.34 32.40
C GLY A 437 -1.49 -1.56 32.93
N PHE A 438 -0.40 -1.59 32.17
CA PHE A 438 0.87 -0.94 32.48
C PHE A 438 1.27 0.01 31.35
N LYS A 439 2.13 0.98 31.62
CA LYS A 439 2.74 1.87 30.62
C LYS A 439 4.23 1.97 30.86
N THR A 440 4.98 2.07 29.77
CA THR A 440 6.38 2.50 29.78
C THR A 440 6.56 3.79 28.99
N VAL A 441 7.41 4.66 29.51
CA VAL A 441 7.89 5.89 28.84
C VAL A 441 9.32 5.76 28.34
N ILE A 442 9.81 4.54 28.15
CA ILE A 442 11.16 4.25 27.66
C ILE A 442 11.49 4.98 26.36
N CYS A 443 10.49 5.25 25.52
CA CYS A 443 10.60 6.03 24.29
C CYS A 443 11.26 7.39 24.50
N TYR A 444 10.80 8.16 25.50
CA TYR A 444 11.36 9.47 25.87
C TYR A 444 12.71 9.39 26.56
N ARG A 445 13.05 8.24 27.14
CA ARG A 445 14.25 8.10 27.97
C ARG A 445 15.41 7.59 27.14
N THR A 446 15.24 6.43 26.54
CA THR A 446 16.34 5.65 25.95
C THR A 446 15.99 5.05 24.58
N GLY A 447 14.77 5.28 24.09
CA GLY A 447 14.28 4.81 22.80
C GLY A 447 13.68 3.40 22.86
N LEU A 448 13.04 3.00 21.77
CA LEU A 448 12.32 1.72 21.60
C LEU A 448 13.22 0.55 21.17
N ASP A 449 14.51 0.79 20.94
CA ASP A 449 15.53 -0.25 20.66
C ASP A 449 15.92 -1.00 21.93
N ILE A 450 14.95 -1.67 22.56
CA ILE A 450 15.08 -2.35 23.85
C ILE A 450 15.89 -3.64 23.66
N GLU A 451 16.87 -3.91 24.54
CA GLU A 451 17.57 -5.21 24.56
C GLU A 451 16.55 -6.37 24.66
N PRO A 452 16.51 -7.32 23.72
CA PRO A 452 15.50 -8.37 23.71
C PRO A 452 15.76 -9.51 24.70
N GLU A 453 17.00 -9.72 25.16
CA GLU A 453 17.35 -10.81 26.07
C GLU A 453 17.38 -10.34 27.53
N TYR A 454 16.43 -10.83 28.35
CA TYR A 454 16.34 -10.49 29.77
C TYR A 454 17.64 -10.74 30.53
N GLU A 455 18.29 -11.90 30.35
CA GLU A 455 19.52 -12.23 31.07
C GLU A 455 20.68 -11.30 30.68
N ARG A 456 20.66 -10.75 29.47
CA ARG A 456 21.67 -9.79 29.02
C ARG A 456 21.43 -8.43 29.64
N ALA A 457 20.20 -7.92 29.60
CA ALA A 457 19.83 -6.69 30.28
C ALA A 457 20.16 -6.73 31.78
N ALA A 458 19.88 -7.88 32.44
CA ALA A 458 20.19 -8.09 33.85
C ALA A 458 21.70 -8.10 34.16
N ARG A 459 22.56 -8.53 33.23
CA ARG A 459 24.02 -8.46 33.39
C ARG A 459 24.56 -7.05 33.18
N ASP A 460 24.00 -6.32 32.22
CA ASP A 460 24.51 -5.03 31.79
C ASP A 460 24.12 -3.87 32.74
N VAL A 461 23.17 -4.11 33.66
CA VAL A 461 22.64 -3.09 34.58
C VAL A 461 23.60 -2.66 35.69
N GLY A 462 24.57 -3.50 36.08
CA GLY A 462 25.38 -3.32 37.30
C GLY A 462 26.05 -1.95 37.45
N LEU A 463 27.10 -1.67 36.66
CA LEU A 463 27.82 -0.38 36.74
C LEU A 463 26.92 0.85 36.41
N PRO A 464 26.01 0.79 35.42
CA PRO A 464 25.03 1.86 35.20
C PRO A 464 24.14 2.15 36.41
N PHE A 465 23.73 1.11 37.15
CA PHE A 465 22.91 1.24 38.35
C PHE A 465 23.68 1.92 39.49
N GLU A 466 24.93 1.51 39.75
CA GLU A 466 25.80 2.16 40.76
C GLU A 466 25.90 3.68 40.51
N ARG A 467 26.20 4.07 39.27
CA ARG A 467 26.28 5.49 38.87
C ARG A 467 24.95 6.23 39.01
N TYR A 468 23.84 5.54 38.80
CA TYR A 468 22.51 6.10 39.02
C TYR A 468 22.25 6.32 40.52
N VAL A 469 22.53 5.34 41.38
CA VAL A 469 22.42 5.45 42.84
C VAL A 469 23.29 6.58 43.38
N GLU A 470 24.56 6.66 42.97
CA GLU A 470 25.46 7.76 43.36
C GLU A 470 24.84 9.13 43.04
N ARG A 471 24.23 9.25 41.85
CA ARG A 471 23.57 10.49 41.43
C ARG A 471 22.34 10.79 42.28
N CYS A 472 21.53 9.79 42.61
CA CYS A 472 20.37 9.93 43.47
C CYS A 472 20.77 10.46 44.86
N VAL A 473 21.78 9.85 45.49
CA VAL A 473 22.28 10.28 46.80
C VAL A 473 22.89 11.68 46.74
N ARG A 474 23.74 11.95 45.74
CA ARG A 474 24.47 13.24 45.63
C ARG A 474 23.60 14.41 45.20
N LYS A 475 22.69 14.20 44.25
CA LYS A 475 21.92 15.28 43.59
C LYS A 475 20.44 15.28 43.94
N ARG A 476 19.94 14.30 44.69
CA ARG A 476 18.51 14.12 45.00
C ARG A 476 17.65 14.15 43.72
N LYS A 477 18.12 13.45 42.69
CA LYS A 477 17.44 13.32 41.38
C LYS A 477 17.20 11.84 41.07
N PHE A 478 15.95 11.42 41.17
CA PHE A 478 15.52 10.03 41.04
C PHE A 478 15.05 9.65 39.63
N ARG A 479 15.06 10.57 38.66
CA ARG A 479 14.67 10.28 37.28
C ARG A 479 15.53 9.16 36.68
N ILE A 480 14.91 8.11 36.12
CA ILE A 480 15.60 7.00 35.45
C ILE A 480 15.77 7.32 33.96
N GLU A 481 17.02 7.41 33.51
CA GLU A 481 17.38 7.83 32.14
C GLU A 481 18.55 7.01 31.56
N ARG A 482 18.91 5.90 32.20
CA ARG A 482 20.02 5.03 31.76
C ARG A 482 19.45 3.80 31.07
N LYS A 483 19.89 3.58 29.83
CA LYS A 483 19.39 2.50 28.97
C LYS A 483 19.38 1.12 29.62
N PRO A 484 20.48 0.62 30.20
CA PRO A 484 20.47 -0.71 30.81
C PRO A 484 19.46 -0.86 31.95
N LEU A 485 19.17 0.22 32.69
CA LEU A 485 18.17 0.18 33.76
C LEU A 485 16.74 0.23 33.22
N ASN A 486 16.46 1.08 32.22
CA ASN A 486 15.16 1.12 31.57
C ASN A 486 14.82 -0.20 30.86
N ASP A 487 15.77 -0.73 30.08
CA ASP A 487 15.60 -2.01 29.39
C ASP A 487 15.31 -3.13 30.41
N TYR A 488 16.06 -3.18 31.53
CA TYR A 488 15.81 -4.13 32.61
C TYR A 488 14.40 -4.00 33.21
N LEU A 489 13.93 -2.78 33.51
CA LEU A 489 12.60 -2.57 34.10
C LEU A 489 11.47 -3.00 33.16
N VAL A 490 11.59 -2.70 31.86
CA VAL A 490 10.62 -3.15 30.86
C VAL A 490 10.61 -4.67 30.77
N LEU A 491 11.77 -5.30 30.56
CA LEU A 491 11.86 -6.74 30.43
C LEU A 491 11.42 -7.46 31.71
N ARG A 492 11.78 -6.96 32.90
CA ARG A 492 11.33 -7.56 34.17
C ARG A 492 9.81 -7.49 34.30
N THR A 493 9.19 -6.38 33.88
CA THR A 493 7.73 -6.27 33.84
C THR A 493 7.13 -7.29 32.88
N LEU A 494 7.72 -7.46 31.69
CA LEU A 494 7.28 -8.43 30.68
C LEU A 494 7.42 -9.88 31.16
N GLU A 495 8.52 -10.23 31.83
CA GLU A 495 8.70 -11.54 32.48
C GLU A 495 7.56 -11.82 33.46
N ILE A 496 7.30 -10.90 34.41
CA ILE A 496 6.24 -11.04 35.42
C ILE A 496 4.85 -11.17 34.78
N LEU A 497 4.57 -10.38 33.73
CA LEU A 497 3.32 -10.46 32.99
C LEU A 497 3.15 -11.79 32.24
N SER A 498 4.25 -12.37 31.74
CA SER A 498 4.25 -13.61 30.97
C SER A 498 4.14 -14.88 31.84
N GLU A 499 4.67 -14.85 33.07
CA GLU A 499 4.70 -15.99 33.99
C GLU A 499 3.31 -16.39 34.54
N ARG A 500 2.32 -15.50 34.50
CA ARG A 500 1.03 -15.65 35.22
C ARG A 500 -0.19 -15.81 34.32
N ILE A 501 -0.09 -16.68 33.33
CA ILE A 501 -1.17 -16.92 32.38
C ILE A 501 -1.88 -18.25 32.69
N PRO A 502 -3.18 -18.24 33.02
CA PRO A 502 -3.88 -19.41 33.57
C PRO A 502 -4.06 -20.57 32.59
N TYR A 503 -3.96 -20.32 31.28
CA TYR A 503 -4.04 -21.34 30.21
C TYR A 503 -3.39 -20.83 28.91
N VAL A 504 -3.07 -21.75 27.99
CA VAL A 504 -2.19 -21.53 26.82
C VAL A 504 -2.59 -20.36 25.90
N ASP A 505 -3.88 -20.00 25.86
CA ASP A 505 -4.42 -18.94 24.99
C ASP A 505 -4.89 -17.68 25.73
N ALA A 506 -4.64 -17.56 27.05
CA ALA A 506 -4.99 -16.33 27.77
C ALA A 506 -3.94 -15.24 27.52
N MET A 507 -4.38 -13.98 27.48
CA MET A 507 -3.49 -12.81 27.42
C MET A 507 -3.34 -12.21 28.81
N SER A 508 -2.15 -11.69 29.13
CA SER A 508 -1.94 -10.92 30.35
C SER A 508 -2.53 -9.50 30.25
N LYS A 509 -2.43 -8.71 31.32
CA LYS A 509 -2.78 -7.28 31.26
C LYS A 509 -1.87 -6.56 30.24
N PRO A 510 -2.39 -5.64 29.40
CA PRO A 510 -1.61 -4.97 28.37
C PRO A 510 -0.47 -4.10 28.93
N LEU A 511 0.63 -4.01 28.18
CA LEU A 511 1.66 -2.98 28.32
C LEU A 511 1.50 -1.96 27.19
N GLN A 512 1.22 -0.72 27.56
CA GLN A 512 1.19 0.42 26.66
C GLN A 512 2.60 1.00 26.49
N LEU A 513 2.95 1.36 25.26
CA LEU A 513 4.24 1.94 24.93
C LEU A 513 4.01 3.28 24.26
N HIS A 514 4.67 4.30 24.79
CA HIS A 514 4.79 5.57 24.07
C HIS A 514 5.52 5.35 22.74
N THR A 515 4.99 5.87 21.63
CA THR A 515 5.66 5.78 20.32
C THR A 515 5.47 7.06 19.53
N GLY A 516 6.45 7.46 18.73
CA GLY A 516 6.30 8.63 17.86
C GLY A 516 6.25 9.98 18.57
N LEU A 517 5.14 10.72 18.42
CA LEU A 517 4.95 12.11 18.85
C LEU A 517 5.21 12.29 20.36
N GLY A 518 5.69 13.46 20.78
CA GLY A 518 5.98 13.75 22.19
C GLY A 518 6.84 15.00 22.40
N ASP A 519 7.15 15.31 23.67
CA ASP A 519 7.98 16.46 24.10
C ASP A 519 9.42 16.42 23.55
N ASN A 520 10.15 17.52 23.75
CA ASN A 520 11.48 17.82 23.23
C ASN A 520 12.62 16.92 23.77
N ASP A 521 12.35 16.04 24.73
CA ASP A 521 13.33 15.07 25.25
C ASP A 521 13.35 13.75 24.46
N ILE A 522 12.46 13.58 23.48
CA ILE A 522 12.41 12.40 22.63
C ILE A 522 13.53 12.37 21.58
N ASP A 523 14.14 11.21 21.39
CA ASP A 523 14.95 10.92 20.21
C ASP A 523 14.02 10.35 19.13
N LEU A 524 13.60 11.21 18.19
CA LEU A 524 12.63 10.85 17.15
C LEU A 524 13.04 9.60 16.37
N LEU A 525 14.34 9.42 16.08
CA LEU A 525 14.80 8.23 15.34
C LEU A 525 14.58 6.94 16.14
N LYS A 526 14.74 7.01 17.46
CA LYS A 526 14.56 5.87 18.36
C LYS A 526 13.13 5.73 18.86
N SER A 527 12.19 6.59 18.45
CA SER A 527 10.76 6.45 18.76
C SER A 527 9.98 5.64 17.72
N ASN A 528 10.68 5.10 16.70
CA ASN A 528 10.09 4.21 15.70
C ASN A 528 9.70 2.85 16.33
N PRO A 529 8.43 2.43 16.24
CA PRO A 529 7.96 1.18 16.84
C PRO A 529 8.58 -0.07 16.20
N ALA A 530 9.14 -0.02 14.99
CA ALA A 530 9.79 -1.15 14.34
C ALA A 530 10.91 -1.77 15.19
N TYR A 531 11.56 -0.97 16.04
CA TYR A 531 12.57 -1.45 16.99
C TYR A 531 12.03 -2.43 18.04
N LEU A 532 10.72 -2.44 18.30
CA LEU A 532 10.09 -3.32 19.28
C LEU A 532 9.93 -4.75 18.77
N GLN A 533 10.13 -5.01 17.48
CA GLN A 533 9.86 -6.32 16.87
C GLN A 533 10.52 -7.48 17.64
N PRO A 534 11.83 -7.43 18.01
CA PRO A 534 12.46 -8.52 18.76
C PRO A 534 11.82 -8.78 20.12
N VAL A 535 11.40 -7.73 20.83
CA VAL A 535 10.74 -7.86 22.14
C VAL A 535 9.32 -8.41 21.99
N ILE A 536 8.57 -7.94 20.99
CA ILE A 536 7.22 -8.43 20.70
C ILE A 536 7.24 -9.95 20.41
N GLU A 537 8.25 -10.42 19.66
CA GLU A 537 8.45 -11.83 19.34
C GLU A 537 8.75 -12.68 20.58
N ASN A 538 9.46 -12.13 21.57
CA ASN A 538 9.82 -12.84 22.80
C ASN A 538 8.65 -12.96 23.81
N TYR A 539 7.70 -12.03 23.79
CA TYR A 539 6.61 -11.95 24.77
C TYR A 539 5.21 -12.09 24.14
N THR A 540 4.97 -13.19 23.42
CA THR A 540 3.78 -13.39 22.58
C THR A 540 2.43 -13.38 23.30
N ASN A 541 2.41 -13.51 24.63
CA ASN A 541 1.19 -13.55 25.44
C ASN A 541 0.93 -12.26 26.21
N VAL A 542 1.81 -11.26 26.07
CA VAL A 542 1.60 -9.91 26.60
C VAL A 542 1.07 -9.04 25.47
N PRO A 543 -0.09 -8.37 25.64
CA PRO A 543 -0.55 -7.40 24.66
C PRO A 543 0.31 -6.13 24.70
N PHE A 544 0.84 -5.72 23.55
CA PHE A 544 1.54 -4.45 23.35
C PHE A 544 0.58 -3.45 22.71
N VAL A 545 0.41 -2.29 23.31
CA VAL A 545 -0.39 -1.19 22.75
C VAL A 545 0.54 -0.06 22.34
N LEU A 546 0.66 0.16 21.03
CA LEU A 546 1.45 1.24 20.46
C LEU A 546 0.61 2.51 20.48
N LEU A 547 0.96 3.44 21.36
CA LEU A 547 0.19 4.67 21.57
C LEU A 547 0.56 5.78 20.59
N HIS A 548 -0.33 6.76 20.47
CA HIS A 548 -0.06 8.04 19.82
C HIS A 548 0.09 7.96 18.29
N SER A 549 -0.61 6.98 17.69
CA SER A 549 -0.50 6.62 16.26
C SER A 549 0.92 6.30 15.80
N ALA A 550 1.89 6.18 16.71
CA ALA A 550 3.32 6.21 16.43
C ALA A 550 3.78 7.36 15.53
N TYR A 551 3.07 8.48 15.44
CA TYR A 551 3.36 9.53 14.46
C TYR A 551 4.83 10.01 14.53
N PRO A 552 5.60 10.05 13.42
CA PRO A 552 5.19 9.88 12.03
C PRO A 552 5.26 8.44 11.48
N TYR A 553 5.56 7.44 12.31
CA TYR A 553 5.76 6.03 11.98
C TYR A 553 4.47 5.18 12.01
N THR A 554 3.33 5.80 11.66
CA THR A 554 2.01 5.14 11.75
C THR A 554 1.92 3.89 10.86
N ARG A 555 2.60 3.87 9.71
CA ARG A 555 2.61 2.72 8.79
C ARG A 555 3.38 1.53 9.39
N GLU A 556 4.51 1.78 10.05
CA GLU A 556 5.31 0.77 10.76
C GLU A 556 4.51 0.18 11.92
N ALA A 557 3.82 1.01 12.70
CA ALA A 557 2.92 0.55 13.76
C ALA A 557 1.77 -0.29 13.21
N GLY A 558 1.19 0.13 12.07
CA GLY A 558 0.18 -0.63 11.36
C GLY A 558 0.68 -2.02 10.96
N TYR A 559 1.89 -2.12 10.39
CA TYR A 559 2.50 -3.39 10.01
C TYR A 559 2.65 -4.34 11.19
N LEU A 560 3.23 -3.86 12.31
CA LEU A 560 3.39 -4.68 13.52
C LEU A 560 2.03 -5.18 14.03
N THR A 561 1.01 -4.34 13.99
CA THR A 561 -0.35 -4.68 14.43
C THR A 561 -1.02 -5.72 13.52
N THR A 562 -0.77 -5.66 12.22
CA THR A 562 -1.23 -6.65 11.23
C THR A 562 -0.59 -8.01 11.46
N VAL A 563 0.73 -8.05 11.67
CA VAL A 563 1.48 -9.32 11.66
C VAL A 563 1.57 -10.01 13.02
N PHE A 564 1.55 -9.27 14.13
CA PHE A 564 1.67 -9.84 15.48
C PHE A 564 0.32 -9.92 16.20
N LYS A 565 -0.07 -11.12 16.64
CA LYS A 565 -1.36 -11.37 17.32
C LYS A 565 -1.58 -10.48 18.55
N ASN A 566 -0.51 -10.13 19.25
CA ASN A 566 -0.50 -9.45 20.54
C ASN A 566 -0.20 -7.94 20.43
N VAL A 567 -0.14 -7.36 19.23
CA VAL A 567 0.06 -5.92 19.05
C VAL A 567 -1.25 -5.24 18.68
N TYR A 568 -1.48 -4.05 19.23
CA TYR A 568 -2.62 -3.17 19.02
C TYR A 568 -2.13 -1.74 18.74
N LEU A 569 -2.88 -1.00 17.93
CA LEU A 569 -2.56 0.38 17.56
C LEU A 569 -3.60 1.34 18.11
N ASP A 570 -3.16 2.27 18.92
CA ASP A 570 -3.94 3.40 19.39
C ASP A 570 -3.69 4.64 18.52
N VAL A 571 -4.75 5.40 18.24
CA VAL A 571 -4.70 6.57 17.35
C VAL A 571 -4.66 7.91 18.09
N GLY A 572 -4.42 7.90 19.41
CA GLY A 572 -4.43 9.09 20.26
C GLY A 572 -3.32 10.09 19.98
N GLU A 573 -3.27 11.18 20.76
CA GLU A 573 -2.36 12.35 20.69
C GLU A 573 -2.36 13.14 19.37
N ALA A 574 -2.49 12.49 18.20
CA ALA A 574 -2.67 13.16 16.91
C ALA A 574 -3.88 14.13 16.93
N PHE A 575 -4.85 13.86 17.80
CA PHE A 575 -5.97 14.71 18.13
C PHE A 575 -5.72 15.39 19.48
N PRO A 576 -5.58 16.72 19.56
CA PRO A 576 -5.64 17.73 18.50
C PRO A 576 -4.27 18.17 17.95
N MET A 577 -3.18 17.45 18.22
CA MET A 577 -1.80 17.93 17.96
C MET A 577 -1.43 18.10 16.47
N VAL A 578 -2.15 17.44 15.56
CA VAL A 578 -1.88 17.49 14.11
C VAL A 578 -3.00 18.23 13.37
N SER A 579 -2.69 18.86 12.23
CA SER A 579 -3.70 19.53 11.39
C SER A 579 -4.82 18.57 10.96
N ARG A 580 -6.01 19.08 10.58
CA ARG A 580 -7.14 18.23 10.15
C ARG A 580 -6.77 17.23 9.05
N ASP A 581 -6.02 17.68 8.05
CA ASP A 581 -5.60 16.80 6.95
C ASP A 581 -4.55 15.78 7.41
N GLY A 582 -3.66 16.18 8.33
CA GLY A 582 -2.72 15.26 8.94
C GLY A 582 -3.38 14.22 9.84
N GLN A 583 -4.41 14.59 10.62
CA GLN A 583 -5.24 13.64 11.37
C GLN A 583 -5.92 12.64 10.43
N LYS A 584 -6.49 13.11 9.32
CA LYS A 584 -7.09 12.24 8.30
C LYS A 584 -6.05 11.32 7.66
N ALA A 585 -4.83 11.83 7.42
CA ALA A 585 -3.73 11.04 6.89
C ALA A 585 -3.25 9.96 7.88
N VAL A 586 -3.15 10.29 9.17
CA VAL A 586 -2.79 9.35 10.25
C VAL A 586 -3.83 8.23 10.33
N LEU A 587 -5.13 8.55 10.39
CA LEU A 587 -6.17 7.52 10.40
C LEU A 587 -6.17 6.66 9.14
N ARG A 588 -5.93 7.28 7.96
CA ARG A 588 -5.83 6.54 6.70
C ARG A 588 -4.63 5.58 6.70
N GLN A 589 -3.47 6.02 7.18
CA GLN A 589 -2.28 5.17 7.33
C GLN A 589 -2.50 4.04 8.34
N ALA A 590 -3.15 4.33 9.47
CA ALA A 590 -3.50 3.32 10.46
C ALA A 590 -4.44 2.26 9.85
N MET A 591 -5.47 2.69 9.12
CA MET A 591 -6.46 1.79 8.50
C MET A 591 -5.96 1.05 7.26
N GLU A 592 -4.80 1.41 6.70
CA GLU A 592 -4.25 0.82 5.46
C GLU A 592 -4.09 -0.69 5.59
N ILE A 593 -3.55 -1.16 6.73
CA ILE A 593 -3.30 -2.59 6.98
C ILE A 593 -3.72 -3.05 8.38
N THR A 594 -4.00 -2.14 9.32
CA THR A 594 -4.37 -2.53 10.68
C THR A 594 -5.78 -3.13 10.71
N PRO A 595 -5.96 -4.35 11.25
CA PRO A 595 -7.30 -4.90 11.44
C PRO A 595 -8.15 -3.98 12.34
N GLY A 596 -9.38 -3.68 11.94
CA GLY A 596 -10.28 -2.83 12.71
C GLY A 596 -10.56 -3.33 14.14
N SER A 597 -10.40 -4.63 14.40
CA SER A 597 -10.48 -5.25 15.74
C SER A 597 -9.28 -4.98 16.65
N LYS A 598 -8.24 -4.30 16.15
CA LYS A 598 -7.01 -3.97 16.88
C LYS A 598 -6.70 -2.47 16.90
N LEU A 599 -7.58 -1.65 16.32
CA LEU A 599 -7.53 -0.20 16.43
C LEU A 599 -8.18 0.24 17.73
N LEU A 600 -7.51 1.14 18.45
CA LEU A 600 -7.94 1.69 19.72
C LEU A 600 -7.99 3.21 19.64
N TYR A 601 -8.80 3.82 20.49
CA TYR A 601 -8.89 5.27 20.63
C TYR A 601 -8.52 5.71 22.04
N SER A 602 -7.65 6.71 22.10
CA SER A 602 -7.43 7.49 23.29
C SER A 602 -7.39 8.98 23.00
N SER A 603 -7.70 9.80 24.01
CA SER A 603 -7.55 11.25 23.91
C SER A 603 -6.12 11.72 24.18
N ASP A 604 -5.35 10.90 24.92
CA ASP A 604 -4.10 11.33 25.56
C ASP A 604 -4.26 12.61 26.41
N GLY A 605 -5.48 12.84 26.89
CA GLY A 605 -5.84 14.06 27.60
C GLY A 605 -5.09 14.16 28.93
N HIS A 606 -4.49 15.32 29.20
CA HIS A 606 -3.68 15.52 30.39
C HIS A 606 -3.75 16.96 30.89
N PHE A 607 -3.73 17.11 32.22
CA PHE A 607 -3.77 18.37 32.98
C PHE A 607 -5.03 19.24 32.79
N LEU A 608 -5.45 19.53 31.57
CA LEU A 608 -6.56 20.41 31.25
C LEU A 608 -7.74 19.59 30.69
N PRO A 609 -8.98 19.76 31.19
CA PRO A 609 -10.14 19.01 30.69
C PRO A 609 -10.39 19.24 29.19
N GLU A 610 -9.98 20.38 28.64
CA GLU A 610 -10.18 20.74 27.24
C GLU A 610 -9.43 19.85 26.24
N THR A 611 -8.33 19.20 26.66
CA THR A 611 -7.61 18.25 25.80
C THR A 611 -8.50 17.06 25.43
N PHE A 612 -9.27 16.53 26.39
CA PHE A 612 -10.20 15.44 26.19
C PHE A 612 -11.31 15.82 25.21
N TRP A 613 -11.85 17.03 25.38
CA TRP A 613 -12.93 17.54 24.55
C TRP A 613 -12.48 17.72 23.09
N LEU A 614 -11.35 18.41 22.90
CA LEU A 614 -10.79 18.66 21.57
C LEU A 614 -10.42 17.35 20.86
N ALA A 615 -9.79 16.41 21.56
CA ALA A 615 -9.41 15.12 21.00
C ALA A 615 -10.65 14.34 20.54
N ASN A 616 -11.69 14.25 21.39
CA ASN A 616 -12.94 13.55 21.07
C ASN A 616 -13.69 14.19 19.90
N LEU A 617 -13.83 15.52 19.91
CA LEU A 617 -14.49 16.26 18.84
C LEU A 617 -13.77 16.06 17.51
N GLN A 618 -12.46 16.32 17.49
CA GLN A 618 -11.68 16.26 16.25
C GLN A 618 -11.56 14.84 15.72
N PHE A 619 -11.43 13.83 16.58
CA PHE A 619 -11.48 12.43 16.16
C PHE A 619 -12.81 12.09 15.51
N ARG A 620 -13.95 12.37 16.16
CA ARG A 620 -15.28 12.05 15.60
C ARG A 620 -15.53 12.75 14.26
N GLU A 621 -15.14 14.02 14.13
CA GLU A 621 -15.24 14.77 12.86
C GLU A 621 -14.44 14.11 11.73
N VAL A 622 -13.18 13.75 11.98
CA VAL A 622 -12.29 13.18 10.96
C VAL A 622 -12.62 11.72 10.68
N TRP A 623 -12.96 10.95 11.72
CA TRP A 623 -13.39 9.56 11.62
C TRP A 623 -14.67 9.42 10.80
N LEU A 624 -15.66 10.27 11.04
CA LEU A 624 -16.89 10.29 10.25
C LEU A 624 -16.60 10.63 8.78
N ASP A 625 -15.82 11.68 8.54
CA ASP A 625 -15.45 12.11 7.18
C ASP A 625 -14.71 11.00 6.42
N LEU A 626 -13.78 10.31 7.08
CA LEU A 626 -13.04 9.19 6.50
C LEU A 626 -13.92 7.96 6.24
N LEU A 627 -14.81 7.60 7.17
CA LEU A 627 -15.71 6.46 6.97
C LEU A 627 -16.77 6.73 5.90
N ILE A 628 -17.28 7.96 5.80
CA ILE A 628 -18.18 8.36 4.70
C ILE A 628 -17.44 8.21 3.37
N GLU A 629 -16.20 8.70 3.28
CA GLU A 629 -15.36 8.54 2.08
C GLU A 629 -15.21 7.06 1.69
N TYR A 630 -14.89 6.17 2.63
CA TYR A 630 -14.79 4.73 2.36
C TYR A 630 -16.13 4.06 2.02
N VAL A 631 -17.24 4.54 2.59
CA VAL A 631 -18.59 4.08 2.23
C VAL A 631 -18.97 4.52 0.82
N GLU A 632 -18.67 5.76 0.44
CA GLU A 632 -18.93 6.31 -0.89
C GLU A 632 -18.08 5.65 -1.98
N LYS A 633 -16.80 5.36 -1.66
CA LYS A 633 -15.90 4.55 -2.50
C LYS A 633 -16.30 3.08 -2.60
N ARG A 634 -17.23 2.63 -1.73
CA ARG A 634 -17.73 1.25 -1.63
C ARG A 634 -16.70 0.24 -1.13
N ASP A 635 -15.67 0.70 -0.43
CA ASP A 635 -14.67 -0.14 0.23
C ASP A 635 -15.29 -0.83 1.46
N ILE A 636 -16.19 -0.13 2.15
CA ILE A 636 -16.99 -0.65 3.27
C ILE A 636 -18.46 -0.26 3.11
N THR A 637 -19.36 -1.05 3.69
CA THR A 637 -20.79 -0.70 3.78
C THR A 637 -21.05 0.20 5.00
N PRO A 638 -22.17 0.95 5.05
CA PRO A 638 -22.57 1.69 6.25
C PRO A 638 -22.66 0.79 7.49
N HIS A 639 -23.07 -0.48 7.31
CA HIS A 639 -23.09 -1.46 8.39
C HIS A 639 -21.69 -1.77 8.93
N GLN A 640 -20.71 -2.00 8.05
CA GLN A 640 -19.31 -2.23 8.44
C GLN A 640 -18.71 -0.98 9.09
N ALA A 641 -18.97 0.21 8.55
CA ALA A 641 -18.51 1.47 9.12
C ALA A 641 -19.06 1.69 10.54
N ILE A 642 -20.33 1.37 10.78
CA ILE A 642 -20.95 1.40 12.11
C ILE A 642 -20.27 0.40 13.05
N ALA A 643 -20.03 -0.83 12.60
CA ALA A 643 -19.35 -1.84 13.40
C ALA A 643 -17.93 -1.38 13.79
N MET A 644 -17.13 -0.92 12.82
CA MET A 644 -15.78 -0.39 13.05
C MET A 644 -15.77 0.80 14.02
N THR A 645 -16.77 1.67 13.92
CA THR A 645 -16.94 2.80 14.85
C THR A 645 -17.18 2.31 16.28
N LYS A 646 -18.05 1.32 16.47
CA LYS A 646 -18.30 0.73 17.80
C LYS A 646 -17.07 0.00 18.33
N ASP A 647 -16.31 -0.63 17.45
CA ASP A 647 -15.11 -1.38 17.80
C ASP A 647 -14.00 -0.44 18.30
N ILE A 648 -13.65 0.59 17.54
CA ILE A 648 -12.60 1.54 17.93
C ILE A 648 -13.00 2.40 19.14
N LEU A 649 -14.27 2.80 19.25
CA LEU A 649 -14.73 3.63 20.36
C LEU A 649 -14.93 2.85 21.66
N PHE A 650 -15.26 1.55 21.62
CA PHE A 650 -15.69 0.82 22.81
C PHE A 650 -15.23 -0.64 22.84
N ASN A 651 -15.60 -1.44 21.84
CA ASN A 651 -15.52 -2.90 21.99
C ASN A 651 -14.08 -3.40 22.10
N ASN A 652 -13.16 -2.85 21.31
CA ASN A 652 -11.77 -3.30 21.29
C ASN A 652 -11.09 -3.05 22.64
N ALA A 653 -11.25 -1.85 23.21
CA ALA A 653 -10.72 -1.53 24.54
C ALA A 653 -11.41 -2.37 25.63
N ASN A 654 -12.74 -2.51 25.59
CA ASN A 654 -13.49 -3.32 26.55
C ASN A 654 -13.03 -4.79 26.58
N LEU A 655 -12.72 -5.35 25.42
CA LEU A 655 -12.20 -6.72 25.26
C LEU A 655 -10.74 -6.83 25.71
N LEU A 656 -9.86 -5.98 25.17
CA LEU A 656 -8.42 -6.02 25.43
C LEU A 656 -8.08 -5.86 26.91
N TYR A 657 -8.73 -4.92 27.59
CA TYR A 657 -8.51 -4.65 29.01
C TYR A 657 -9.43 -5.46 29.93
N ASN A 658 -10.27 -6.35 29.38
CA ASN A 658 -11.23 -7.18 30.12
C ASN A 658 -12.08 -6.35 31.13
N LEU A 659 -12.60 -5.20 30.67
CA LEU A 659 -13.32 -4.25 31.52
C LEU A 659 -14.74 -4.71 31.85
N ARG A 660 -15.34 -5.52 30.95
CA ARG A 660 -16.70 -6.08 31.10
C ARG A 660 -17.78 -5.01 31.27
N TYR A 661 -17.58 -3.85 30.65
CA TYR A 661 -18.58 -2.79 30.63
C TYR A 661 -19.66 -3.10 29.59
N GLU A 662 -20.90 -2.78 29.93
CA GLU A 662 -22.06 -2.93 29.07
C GLU A 662 -22.51 -1.57 28.55
N THR A 663 -22.94 -1.53 27.29
CA THR A 663 -23.47 -0.32 26.67
C THR A 663 -24.72 -0.65 25.87
N PHE A 664 -25.77 0.17 26.05
CA PHE A 664 -26.99 0.11 25.26
C PHE A 664 -27.06 1.37 24.40
N PHE A 665 -27.16 1.18 23.09
CA PHE A 665 -27.25 2.27 22.13
C PHE A 665 -28.19 1.88 20.99
N ASP A 666 -29.07 2.81 20.61
CA ASP A 666 -29.97 2.64 19.47
C ASP A 666 -29.33 3.22 18.20
N ASP A 667 -29.04 2.33 17.24
CA ASP A 667 -28.39 2.66 15.96
C ASP A 667 -29.33 3.43 15.00
N TYR A 668 -30.64 3.43 15.25
CA TYR A 668 -31.67 3.89 14.31
C TYR A 668 -32.45 5.11 14.79
N ALA A 669 -31.90 5.89 15.73
CA ALA A 669 -32.60 7.05 16.28
C ALA A 669 -33.16 7.98 15.20
N THR A 670 -34.45 8.29 15.30
CA THR A 670 -35.17 9.23 14.44
C THR A 670 -34.62 10.65 14.67
N PRO A 671 -34.48 11.50 13.64
CA PRO A 671 -33.98 12.86 13.83
C PRO A 671 -34.82 13.60 14.87
N LEU A 672 -34.19 14.05 15.96
CA LEU A 672 -34.77 15.03 16.87
C LEU A 672 -35.13 16.27 16.03
N LYS A 673 -36.40 16.67 16.08
CA LYS A 673 -36.93 17.87 15.43
C LYS A 673 -35.92 19.02 15.59
N ALA A 674 -35.42 19.51 14.46
CA ALA A 674 -34.69 20.76 14.41
C ALA A 674 -35.50 21.83 15.16
N LEU A 675 -34.93 22.37 16.24
CA LEU A 675 -35.42 23.58 16.86
C LEU A 675 -35.32 24.68 15.80
N ALA A 676 -36.48 25.07 15.29
CA ALA A 676 -36.63 26.20 14.39
C ALA A 676 -36.11 27.46 15.09
N TYR A 677 -34.99 27.99 14.62
CA TYR A 677 -34.66 29.39 14.86
C TYR A 677 -35.57 30.23 13.97
N ASN A 678 -36.48 30.95 14.63
CA ASN A 678 -37.39 31.92 14.05
C ASN A 678 -36.60 33.01 13.31
N ILE A 679 -36.60 32.97 11.98
CA ILE A 679 -36.36 34.17 11.17
C ILE A 679 -37.73 34.78 10.89
N LYS A 680 -38.00 35.93 11.52
CA LYS A 680 -39.14 36.78 11.14
C LYS A 680 -38.95 37.26 9.69
N PRO A 681 -40.00 37.23 8.86
CA PRO A 681 -39.95 37.76 7.51
C PRO A 681 -40.15 39.26 7.55
N ASP A 682 -39.41 40.02 6.74
CA ASP A 682 -39.92 41.28 6.21
C ASP A 682 -39.25 41.65 4.88
N VAL A 683 -40.13 42.12 3.98
CA VAL A 683 -39.96 42.85 2.71
C VAL A 683 -39.76 42.03 1.42
N GLU A 684 -40.94 41.79 0.83
CA GLU A 684 -41.31 41.57 -0.56
C GLU A 684 -40.40 42.16 -1.65
N THR A 685 -40.25 41.42 -2.76
CA THR A 685 -40.75 41.89 -4.08
C THR A 685 -40.80 40.78 -5.14
N GLN A 686 -42.05 40.43 -5.50
CA GLN A 686 -42.60 40.23 -6.86
C GLN A 686 -41.97 39.16 -7.80
N SER A 687 -42.68 38.03 -7.98
CA SER A 687 -43.55 37.70 -9.14
C SER A 687 -42.78 37.00 -10.28
N GLN A 688 -43.20 35.91 -10.92
CA GLN A 688 -44.53 35.48 -11.35
C GLN A 688 -44.43 34.04 -11.93
N THR A 689 -45.48 33.23 -11.73
CA THR A 689 -46.09 32.25 -12.68
C THR A 689 -45.25 31.07 -13.22
N THR A 690 -45.71 29.84 -13.43
CA THR A 690 -47.00 29.13 -13.39
C THR A 690 -46.68 27.65 -13.65
N GLY A 691 -47.32 26.71 -12.94
CA GLY A 691 -47.17 25.28 -13.20
C GLY A 691 -48.01 24.78 -14.38
N ILE A 692 -47.69 23.58 -14.88
CA ILE A 692 -48.63 22.58 -15.42
C ILE A 692 -48.10 21.18 -15.08
N PRO A 693 -48.91 20.29 -14.46
CA PRO A 693 -48.61 18.87 -14.26
C PRO A 693 -49.31 18.00 -15.32
N ILE A 694 -48.65 16.95 -15.80
CA ILE A 694 -49.34 15.85 -16.51
C ILE A 694 -48.84 14.50 -16.00
N ALA A 695 -49.79 13.71 -15.51
CA ALA A 695 -49.64 12.33 -15.07
C ALA A 695 -49.95 11.33 -16.21
N SER A 696 -49.26 10.19 -16.12
CA SER A 696 -49.62 8.79 -16.45
C SER A 696 -50.35 8.42 -17.75
N MET A 697 -49.83 7.38 -18.42
CA MET A 697 -50.44 6.04 -18.67
C MET A 697 -49.46 5.22 -19.57
N LEU A 698 -49.00 4.03 -19.16
CA LEU A 698 -49.50 2.68 -19.54
C LEU A 698 -49.57 2.47 -21.07
N ASP A 699 -49.09 1.41 -21.72
CA ASP A 699 -48.80 0.04 -21.30
C ASP A 699 -48.00 -0.74 -22.38
N THR A 700 -47.36 -1.84 -21.96
CA THR A 700 -47.09 -3.11 -22.65
C THR A 700 -46.05 -3.26 -23.79
N ARG A 701 -45.10 -4.17 -23.50
CA ARG A 701 -44.87 -5.52 -24.11
C ARG A 701 -43.49 -5.74 -24.75
N GLY A 702 -42.73 -6.68 -24.19
CA GLY A 702 -41.80 -7.54 -24.93
C GLY A 702 -40.38 -7.70 -24.36
N GLN A 703 -40.20 -8.64 -23.43
CA GLN A 703 -38.99 -9.48 -23.38
C GLN A 703 -39.31 -10.79 -24.12
N PRO A 704 -38.34 -11.53 -24.73
CA PRO A 704 -37.13 -12.06 -24.06
C PRO A 704 -35.91 -12.22 -25.04
N PRO A 705 -34.90 -13.08 -24.80
CA PRO A 705 -33.88 -13.10 -23.73
C PRO A 705 -32.42 -13.15 -24.28
N THR A 706 -31.45 -12.97 -23.37
CA THR A 706 -30.06 -13.54 -23.37
C THR A 706 -29.11 -13.29 -24.55
N VAL A 707 -27.90 -12.80 -24.25
CA VAL A 707 -26.61 -13.56 -24.25
C VAL A 707 -25.47 -12.53 -24.16
N SER A 708 -24.69 -12.60 -23.09
CA SER A 708 -23.38 -11.93 -22.99
C SER A 708 -22.30 -12.97 -23.31
N PRO A 709 -21.34 -12.70 -24.22
CA PRO A 709 -20.22 -13.60 -24.43
C PRO A 709 -19.22 -13.45 -23.28
N GLN A 710 -18.99 -14.55 -22.56
CA GLN A 710 -17.76 -14.75 -21.78
C GLN A 710 -16.58 -14.88 -22.74
N SER A 711 -15.48 -14.19 -22.45
CA SER A 711 -14.14 -14.60 -22.87
C SER A 711 -13.31 -14.98 -21.65
N VAL A 712 -12.85 -16.21 -21.66
CA VAL A 712 -11.94 -16.89 -20.74
C VAL A 712 -10.50 -16.59 -21.17
N PHE A 713 -9.63 -16.18 -20.23
CA PHE A 713 -8.27 -16.72 -20.05
C PHE A 713 -7.78 -16.43 -18.61
N PRO A 714 -7.03 -17.35 -17.97
CA PRO A 714 -6.58 -17.24 -16.58
C PRO A 714 -5.11 -16.80 -16.45
N GLY A 715 -4.81 -16.04 -15.38
CA GLY A 715 -3.49 -16.03 -14.73
C GLY A 715 -2.59 -14.82 -14.97
N ALA A 716 -2.70 -13.81 -14.10
CA ALA A 716 -1.56 -13.03 -13.58
C ALA A 716 -1.99 -12.36 -12.24
N PRO A 717 -1.10 -12.27 -11.22
CA PRO A 717 -1.46 -11.78 -9.89
C PRO A 717 -1.54 -10.25 -9.90
N SER A 718 -2.72 -9.67 -9.66
CA SER A 718 -2.82 -8.23 -9.43
C SER A 718 -2.48 -7.94 -7.97
N ALA A 719 -1.24 -7.54 -7.72
CA ALA A 719 -0.89 -6.78 -6.53
C ALA A 719 -1.69 -5.48 -6.54
N ASP A 720 -2.34 -5.15 -5.43
CA ASP A 720 -2.96 -3.84 -5.23
C ASP A 720 -1.85 -2.78 -5.23
N PHE A 721 -1.66 -2.14 -6.38
CA PHE A 721 -0.72 -1.06 -6.58
C PHE A 721 -1.34 0.21 -5.98
N GLU A 722 -0.98 0.55 -4.74
CA GLU A 722 -1.16 1.92 -4.24
C GLU A 722 -0.08 2.82 -4.84
N PRO A 723 -0.43 3.79 -5.70
CA PRO A 723 0.54 4.73 -6.23
C PRO A 723 1.19 5.53 -5.08
N PRO A 724 2.53 5.64 -5.03
CA PRO A 724 3.18 6.48 -4.02
C PRO A 724 2.66 7.92 -4.16
N PRO A 725 2.26 8.57 -3.06
CA PRO A 725 1.87 9.98 -3.09
C PRO A 725 3.07 10.78 -3.57
N PHE A 726 2.85 11.68 -4.53
CA PHE A 726 3.90 12.59 -4.98
C PHE A 726 3.99 13.74 -3.95
N PRO A 727 5.00 13.76 -3.07
CA PRO A 727 5.06 14.75 -2.00
C PRO A 727 5.27 16.16 -2.60
N PRO A 728 4.73 17.21 -1.96
CA PRO A 728 5.03 18.57 -2.40
C PRO A 728 6.54 18.85 -2.21
N PRO A 729 7.15 19.71 -3.05
CA PRO A 729 8.56 20.08 -2.87
C PRO A 729 8.82 20.60 -1.44
N PRO A 730 9.94 20.22 -0.80
CA PRO A 730 10.23 20.62 0.57
C PRO A 730 10.30 22.15 0.72
N LYS A 731 9.81 22.66 1.86
CA LYS A 731 9.72 24.12 2.14
C LYS A 731 11.06 24.76 2.57
N GLU A 732 12.09 23.99 2.94
CA GLU A 732 13.44 24.46 3.35
C GLU A 732 14.56 23.47 2.91
N PRO A 733 15.83 23.89 2.80
CA PRO A 733 16.80 23.35 1.83
C PRO A 733 17.58 22.13 2.37
N GLN A 734 16.92 20.98 2.50
CA GLN A 734 17.62 19.72 2.25
C GLN A 734 17.42 19.38 0.77
N VAL A 735 18.44 19.62 -0.04
CA VAL A 735 18.35 19.49 -1.50
C VAL A 735 18.09 18.04 -1.92
N TYR A 736 18.65 17.07 -1.18
CA TYR A 736 18.52 15.65 -1.46
C TYR A 736 18.23 14.87 -0.18
N ASP A 737 17.32 13.91 -0.27
CA ASP A 737 17.14 12.88 0.75
C ASP A 737 18.25 11.83 0.60
N VAL A 738 19.30 11.98 1.41
CA VAL A 738 20.48 11.10 1.37
C VAL A 738 20.11 9.66 1.74
N GLN A 739 19.02 9.43 2.49
CA GLN A 739 18.60 8.09 2.87
C GLN A 739 18.18 7.27 1.65
N ILE A 740 17.47 7.88 0.68
CA ILE A 740 17.10 7.23 -0.59
C ILE A 740 18.36 6.76 -1.33
N PHE A 741 19.37 7.63 -1.39
CA PHE A 741 20.64 7.30 -2.03
C PHE A 741 21.40 6.20 -1.30
N GLU A 742 21.47 6.25 0.04
CA GLU A 742 22.16 5.25 0.84
C GLU A 742 21.49 3.87 0.74
N THR A 743 20.15 3.81 0.81
CA THR A 743 19.39 2.58 0.59
C THR A 743 19.62 2.03 -0.82
N PHE A 744 19.59 2.87 -1.86
CA PHE A 744 19.89 2.44 -3.23
C PHE A 744 21.30 1.85 -3.35
N MET A 745 22.31 2.49 -2.74
CA MET A 745 23.69 2.03 -2.80
C MET A 745 23.95 0.76 -1.98
N GLN A 746 23.22 0.55 -0.88
CA GLN A 746 23.25 -0.71 -0.13
C GLN A 746 22.71 -1.87 -0.96
N GLN A 747 21.66 -1.63 -1.75
CA GLN A 747 21.06 -2.64 -2.63
C GLN A 747 21.87 -2.86 -3.92
N ASN A 748 22.61 -1.85 -4.38
CA ASN A 748 23.35 -1.86 -5.65
C ASN A 748 24.82 -1.43 -5.46
N PRO A 749 25.63 -2.12 -4.64
CA PRO A 749 27.02 -1.73 -4.34
C PRO A 749 27.96 -1.80 -5.54
N GLU A 750 27.56 -2.48 -6.61
CA GLU A 750 28.26 -2.57 -7.89
C GLU A 750 28.25 -1.25 -8.67
N VAL A 751 27.30 -0.35 -8.44
CA VAL A 751 27.17 0.92 -9.18
C VAL A 751 28.42 1.79 -8.96
N LYS A 752 29.06 2.18 -10.07
CA LYS A 752 30.27 3.02 -10.11
C LYS A 752 30.06 4.36 -10.79
N PHE A 753 28.99 4.52 -11.56
CA PHE A 753 28.65 5.76 -12.27
C PHE A 753 27.15 6.05 -12.18
N VAL A 754 26.78 7.32 -12.27
CA VAL A 754 25.39 7.77 -12.35
C VAL A 754 25.22 8.65 -13.58
N TYR A 755 24.28 8.29 -14.45
CA TYR A 755 23.81 9.08 -15.58
C TYR A 755 22.75 10.05 -15.06
N VAL A 756 23.14 11.31 -14.87
CA VAL A 756 22.25 12.41 -14.51
C VAL A 756 21.60 12.93 -15.79
N GLN A 757 20.30 12.67 -15.96
CA GLN A 757 19.58 12.83 -17.21
C GLN A 757 18.48 13.90 -17.12
N TRP A 758 18.21 14.57 -18.24
CA TRP A 758 17.06 15.46 -18.43
C TRP A 758 16.64 15.49 -19.90
N LEU A 759 15.37 15.79 -20.18
CA LEU A 759 14.90 16.04 -21.55
C LEU A 759 15.00 17.53 -21.87
N ASP A 760 15.44 17.85 -23.07
CA ASP A 760 15.30 19.20 -23.64
C ASP A 760 13.97 19.39 -24.38
N TYR A 761 13.79 20.56 -25.00
CA TYR A 761 12.54 20.90 -25.67
C TYR A 761 12.18 19.95 -26.83
N MET A 762 13.18 19.36 -27.49
CA MET A 762 13.03 18.50 -28.66
C MET A 762 12.91 17.01 -28.25
N ALA A 763 12.57 16.73 -26.99
CA ALA A 763 12.54 15.39 -26.41
C ALA A 763 13.89 14.66 -26.45
N THR A 764 15.00 15.39 -26.58
CA THR A 764 16.33 14.79 -26.60
C THR A 764 16.81 14.56 -25.18
N MET A 765 17.17 13.32 -24.86
CA MET A 765 17.77 12.98 -23.58
C MET A 765 19.21 13.51 -23.52
N ARG A 766 19.44 14.49 -22.65
CA ARG A 766 20.76 15.01 -22.31
C ARG A 766 21.26 14.30 -21.05
N VAL A 767 22.58 14.15 -20.93
CA VAL A 767 23.20 13.38 -19.84
C VAL A 767 24.52 13.97 -19.36
N ARG A 768 24.77 13.84 -18.06
CA ARG A 768 26.11 13.92 -17.45
C ARG A 768 26.41 12.62 -16.73
N VAL A 769 27.56 12.02 -17.04
CA VAL A 769 28.03 10.80 -16.37
C VAL A 769 28.92 11.19 -15.20
N VAL A 770 28.49 10.86 -13.99
CA VAL A 770 29.17 11.24 -12.75
C VAL A 770 29.71 9.99 -12.05
N PRO A 771 31.02 9.92 -11.69
CA PRO A 771 31.54 8.83 -10.88
C PRO A 771 30.85 8.78 -9.51
N ILE A 772 30.61 7.59 -8.97
CA ILE A 772 29.78 7.43 -7.76
C ILE A 772 30.31 8.20 -6.54
N LYS A 773 31.64 8.34 -6.41
CA LYS A 773 32.27 9.14 -5.35
C LYS A 773 31.92 10.63 -5.44
N GLU A 774 31.87 11.14 -6.67
CA GLU A 774 31.51 12.53 -6.92
C GLU A 774 30.00 12.73 -6.74
N PHE A 775 29.20 11.76 -7.16
CA PHE A 775 27.75 11.79 -6.93
C PHE A 775 27.41 11.76 -5.43
N ASP A 776 28.04 10.88 -4.64
CA ASP A 776 27.91 10.85 -3.18
C ASP A 776 28.32 12.19 -2.54
N ARG A 777 29.44 12.79 -2.99
CA ARG A 777 29.85 14.14 -2.57
C ARG A 777 28.78 15.18 -2.90
N MET A 778 28.19 15.13 -4.09
CA MET A 778 27.12 16.04 -4.48
C MET A 778 25.88 15.88 -3.59
N MET A 779 25.44 14.64 -3.33
CA MET A 779 24.28 14.34 -2.50
C MET A 779 24.47 14.87 -1.07
N ARG A 780 25.65 14.63 -0.47
CA ARG A 780 25.96 15.08 0.90
C ARG A 780 26.19 16.59 1.02
N SER A 781 26.67 17.24 -0.04
CA SER A 781 26.92 18.69 -0.04
C SER A 781 25.73 19.52 -0.53
N GLY A 782 24.68 18.91 -1.07
CA GLY A 782 23.57 19.61 -1.72
C GLY A 782 23.96 20.29 -3.04
N SER A 783 25.06 19.86 -3.67
CA SER A 783 25.56 20.45 -4.92
C SER A 783 24.73 20.01 -6.14
N ARG A 784 24.69 20.86 -7.17
CA ARG A 784 24.01 20.60 -8.45
C ARG A 784 25.01 20.73 -9.60
N ILE A 785 24.67 20.21 -10.78
CA ILE A 785 25.55 20.32 -11.96
C ILE A 785 25.13 21.54 -12.77
N GLY A 786 26.04 22.51 -12.90
CA GLY A 786 25.86 23.66 -13.79
C GLY A 786 25.96 23.24 -15.27
N ILE A 787 24.97 23.63 -16.07
CA ILE A 787 24.90 23.43 -17.51
C ILE A 787 24.69 24.79 -18.16
N SER A 788 25.42 25.08 -19.24
CA SER A 788 25.23 26.33 -20.00
C SER A 788 23.77 26.48 -20.43
N LYS A 789 23.21 27.69 -20.27
CA LYS A 789 21.89 28.02 -20.83
C LYS A 789 21.84 27.82 -22.36
N GLY A 790 22.99 27.84 -23.02
CA GLY A 790 23.06 27.51 -24.45
C GLY A 790 22.56 26.09 -24.76
N ASN A 791 22.71 25.14 -23.83
CA ASN A 791 22.28 23.75 -24.06
C ASN A 791 20.76 23.58 -24.15
N THR A 792 19.97 24.51 -23.61
CA THR A 792 18.50 24.46 -23.71
C THR A 792 17.98 25.05 -25.03
N GLY A 793 18.81 25.82 -25.75
CA GLY A 793 18.46 26.49 -27.01
C GLY A 793 19.20 25.95 -28.24
N THR A 794 19.72 24.72 -28.17
CA THR A 794 20.38 24.05 -29.31
C THR A 794 19.56 22.88 -29.81
N LEU A 795 19.51 22.72 -31.13
CA LEU A 795 18.85 21.58 -31.78
C LEU A 795 19.64 20.26 -31.58
N GLN A 796 19.10 19.16 -32.09
CA GLN A 796 19.69 17.81 -31.97
C GLN A 796 21.02 17.64 -32.72
N ASN A 797 21.40 18.61 -33.54
CA ASN A 797 22.67 18.67 -34.29
C ASN A 797 23.60 19.80 -33.81
N ASP A 798 23.32 20.36 -32.63
CA ASP A 798 24.04 21.47 -32.01
C ASP A 798 23.88 22.83 -32.73
N SER A 799 22.97 22.95 -33.71
CA SER A 799 22.64 24.24 -34.32
C SER A 799 21.97 25.15 -33.29
N SER A 800 22.39 26.41 -33.26
CA SER A 800 21.84 27.44 -32.37
C SER A 800 20.47 27.91 -32.85
N THR A 801 19.55 28.13 -31.92
CA THR A 801 18.25 28.78 -32.18
C THR A 801 18.23 30.18 -31.56
N PRO A 802 17.21 31.02 -31.86
CA PRO A 802 17.03 32.31 -31.19
C PRO A 802 16.81 32.22 -29.68
N VAL A 803 16.40 31.05 -29.16
CA VAL A 803 16.27 30.79 -27.71
C VAL A 803 17.63 30.64 -27.03
N MET A 804 18.68 30.29 -27.79
CA MET A 804 20.01 30.06 -27.24
C MET A 804 20.56 31.32 -26.55
N ASN A 805 20.90 31.17 -25.27
CA ASN A 805 21.62 32.20 -24.53
C ASN A 805 23.03 31.70 -24.16
N PRO A 806 24.10 32.29 -24.74
CA PRO A 806 25.47 31.89 -24.42
C PRO A 806 25.93 32.37 -23.03
N ILE A 807 25.14 33.21 -22.34
CA ILE A 807 25.46 33.78 -21.04
C ILE A 807 24.65 33.08 -19.94
N GLY A 808 25.35 32.65 -18.90
CA GLY A 808 24.76 32.05 -17.71
C GLY A 808 24.59 30.53 -17.80
N GLN A 809 24.04 29.97 -16.74
CA GLN A 809 23.88 28.54 -16.57
C GLN A 809 22.52 28.22 -15.92
N ILE A 810 21.99 27.06 -16.25
CA ILE A 810 20.99 26.36 -15.43
C ILE A 810 21.70 25.32 -14.57
N TYR A 811 21.03 24.82 -13.56
CA TYR A 811 21.52 23.73 -12.74
C TYR A 811 20.60 22.53 -12.90
N VAL A 812 21.16 21.36 -13.19
CA VAL A 812 20.39 20.12 -13.16
C VAL A 812 20.48 19.51 -11.77
N GLU A 813 19.31 19.33 -11.15
CA GLU A 813 19.13 18.78 -9.81
C GLU A 813 18.56 17.36 -9.92
N PRO A 814 19.34 16.32 -9.60
CA PRO A 814 18.89 14.93 -9.59
C PRO A 814 17.70 14.71 -8.65
N ASP A 815 16.67 14.04 -9.15
CA ASP A 815 15.55 13.56 -8.35
C ASP A 815 15.79 12.11 -7.93
N LEU A 816 16.25 11.90 -6.70
CA LEU A 816 16.63 10.56 -6.21
C LEU A 816 15.48 9.56 -6.19
N ARG A 817 14.22 10.01 -6.26
CA ARG A 817 13.04 9.13 -6.42
C ARG A 817 13.06 8.37 -7.74
N THR A 818 13.83 8.84 -8.73
CA THR A 818 13.97 8.24 -10.05
C THR A 818 15.25 7.41 -10.20
N LEU A 819 16.05 7.29 -9.13
CA LEU A 819 17.32 6.59 -9.16
C LEU A 819 17.10 5.11 -9.45
N ARG A 820 17.60 4.64 -10.58
CA ARG A 820 17.37 3.28 -11.08
C ARG A 820 18.64 2.71 -11.69
N ARG A 821 19.03 1.48 -11.34
CA ARG A 821 20.19 0.82 -11.96
C ARG A 821 20.00 0.68 -13.48
N THR A 822 21.08 0.68 -14.25
CA THR A 822 21.03 0.34 -15.67
C THR A 822 20.87 -1.16 -15.88
N HIS A 823 20.45 -1.57 -17.08
CA HIS A 823 20.40 -2.99 -17.44
C HIS A 823 21.81 -3.61 -17.41
N LYS A 824 21.91 -4.93 -17.19
CA LYS A 824 23.19 -5.64 -16.98
C LYS A 824 24.18 -5.58 -18.15
N ARG A 825 23.71 -5.23 -19.35
CA ARG A 825 24.54 -5.09 -20.56
C ARG A 825 24.96 -3.65 -20.83
N ASP A 826 24.65 -2.70 -19.93
CA ASP A 826 25.20 -1.36 -20.01
C ASP A 826 26.74 -1.44 -19.95
N PRO A 827 27.47 -0.64 -20.76
CA PRO A 827 28.93 -0.66 -20.78
C PRO A 827 29.56 -0.25 -19.44
N LEU A 828 28.82 0.43 -18.56
CA LEU A 828 29.27 0.81 -17.23
C LEU A 828 28.36 0.17 -16.16
N ALA A 829 28.96 -0.27 -15.05
CA ALA A 829 28.19 -0.56 -13.84
C ALA A 829 27.61 0.76 -13.32
N SER A 830 26.37 1.06 -13.67
CA SER A 830 25.83 2.41 -13.54
C SER A 830 24.35 2.44 -13.14
N ALA A 831 23.89 3.65 -12.82
CA ALA A 831 22.49 3.97 -12.55
C ALA A 831 22.08 5.22 -13.33
N THR A 832 20.79 5.43 -13.51
CA THR A 832 20.19 6.61 -14.12
C THR A 832 19.41 7.39 -13.07
N VAL A 833 19.32 8.71 -13.25
CA VAL A 833 18.48 9.59 -12.42
C VAL A 833 17.98 10.75 -13.28
N MET A 834 16.67 10.98 -13.27
CA MET A 834 16.04 12.13 -13.92
C MET A 834 16.25 13.39 -13.09
N SER A 835 16.28 14.55 -13.74
CA SER A 835 16.65 15.81 -13.08
C SER A 835 15.67 16.93 -13.39
N PHE A 836 15.57 17.87 -12.46
CA PHE A 836 14.90 19.15 -12.65
C PHE A 836 15.88 20.22 -13.11
N TRP A 837 15.39 21.25 -13.81
CA TRP A 837 16.17 22.47 -14.04
C TRP A 837 15.90 23.47 -12.91
N ARG A 838 16.99 23.98 -12.36
CA ARG A 838 17.01 24.94 -11.25
C ARG A 838 17.86 26.15 -11.61
N ASP A 839 17.55 27.28 -10.98
CA ASP A 839 18.43 28.45 -11.01
C ASP A 839 19.63 28.28 -10.06
N GLU A 840 20.48 29.31 -9.97
CA GLU A 840 21.65 29.32 -9.08
C GLU A 840 21.33 29.18 -7.59
N ARG A 841 20.10 29.55 -7.20
CA ARG A 841 19.60 29.48 -5.82
C ARG A 841 18.91 28.15 -5.52
N GLY A 842 18.76 27.29 -6.53
CA GLY A 842 18.03 26.03 -6.43
C GLY A 842 16.51 26.18 -6.63
N ALA A 843 16.03 27.34 -7.07
CA ALA A 843 14.60 27.53 -7.33
C ALA A 843 14.18 26.84 -8.65
N PRO A 844 12.96 26.28 -8.74
CA PRO A 844 12.44 25.72 -9.98
C PRO A 844 12.45 26.73 -11.14
N ILE A 845 12.93 26.30 -12.29
CA ILE A 845 12.81 27.02 -13.56
C ILE A 845 11.50 26.60 -14.23
N ARG A 846 10.63 27.55 -14.60
CA ARG A 846 9.29 27.28 -15.13
C ARG A 846 9.33 26.58 -16.50
N GLU A 847 10.40 26.83 -17.23
CA GLU A 847 10.73 26.28 -18.54
C GLU A 847 11.16 24.81 -18.49
N CYS A 848 11.39 24.25 -17.29
CA CYS A 848 11.72 22.85 -17.12
C CYS A 848 10.52 21.96 -17.50
N PRO A 849 10.64 21.05 -18.48
CA PRO A 849 9.57 20.14 -18.86
C PRO A 849 9.01 19.35 -17.68
N ARG A 850 9.92 18.76 -16.91
CA ARG A 850 9.58 17.90 -15.78
C ARG A 850 8.97 18.67 -14.61
N ALA A 851 9.46 19.88 -14.30
CA ALA A 851 8.93 20.68 -13.20
C ALA A 851 7.57 21.29 -13.54
N ASN A 852 7.32 21.68 -14.80
CA ASN A 852 6.01 22.17 -15.22
C ASN A 852 4.92 21.10 -15.02
N MET A 853 5.21 19.87 -15.44
CA MET A 853 4.31 18.73 -15.21
C MET A 853 4.07 18.47 -13.73
N GLU A 854 5.14 18.49 -12.91
CA GLU A 854 5.06 18.34 -11.45
C GLU A 854 4.12 19.37 -10.81
N LEU A 855 4.20 20.63 -11.24
CA LEU A 855 3.34 21.71 -10.73
C LEU A 855 1.87 21.50 -11.09
N LEU A 856 1.56 21.07 -12.32
CA LEU A 856 0.19 20.78 -12.75
C LEU A 856 -0.41 19.57 -12.03
N ILE A 857 0.39 18.52 -11.81
CA ILE A 857 -0.01 17.36 -11.00
C ILE A 857 -0.36 17.80 -9.57
N ASN A 858 0.48 18.64 -8.97
CA ASN A 858 0.24 19.16 -7.63
C ASN A 858 -1.03 20.04 -7.59
N ASP A 859 -1.28 20.91 -8.57
CA ASP A 859 -2.51 21.71 -8.65
C ASP A 859 -3.76 20.81 -8.68
N LEU A 860 -3.75 19.79 -9.53
CA LEU A 860 -4.83 18.81 -9.62
C LEU A 860 -5.03 18.05 -8.31
N GLN A 861 -3.95 17.61 -7.67
CA GLN A 861 -4.04 16.86 -6.43
C GLN A 861 -4.52 17.72 -5.25
N TYR A 862 -3.94 18.91 -5.06
CA TYR A 862 -4.16 19.71 -3.85
C TYR A 862 -5.32 20.71 -3.98
N ASN A 863 -5.59 21.24 -5.17
CA ASN A 863 -6.65 22.24 -5.37
C ASN A 863 -7.92 21.64 -6.00
N HIS A 864 -7.79 20.54 -6.73
CA HIS A 864 -8.93 19.86 -7.36
C HIS A 864 -9.27 18.50 -6.73
N GLY A 865 -8.40 17.95 -5.87
CA GLY A 865 -8.61 16.65 -5.24
C GLY A 865 -8.56 15.47 -6.22
N ILE A 866 -7.93 15.64 -7.39
CA ILE A 866 -7.87 14.64 -8.46
C ILE A 866 -6.47 14.03 -8.52
N LYS A 867 -6.41 12.71 -8.48
CA LYS A 867 -5.21 11.92 -8.72
C LYS A 867 -5.31 11.21 -10.06
N PHE A 868 -4.15 10.86 -10.61
CA PHE A 868 -4.06 10.20 -11.90
C PHE A 868 -3.15 8.99 -11.85
N LEU A 869 -3.55 7.95 -12.56
CA LEU A 869 -2.67 6.90 -13.05
C LEU A 869 -2.53 7.02 -14.56
N CYS A 870 -1.33 6.74 -15.09
CA CYS A 870 -1.07 6.71 -16.51
C CYS A 870 -0.31 5.44 -16.90
N GLY A 871 -0.81 4.72 -17.90
CA GLY A 871 -0.10 3.63 -18.58
C GLY A 871 0.18 4.03 -20.02
N PHE A 872 1.33 3.61 -20.55
CA PHE A 872 1.73 3.90 -21.93
C PHE A 872 1.83 2.61 -22.75
N GLU A 873 1.32 2.68 -23.97
CA GLU A 873 1.56 1.69 -25.03
C GLU A 873 2.72 2.21 -25.89
N ILE A 874 3.83 1.49 -25.93
CA ILE A 874 5.02 1.84 -26.71
C ILE A 874 5.00 1.06 -28.01
N GLU A 875 4.45 1.64 -29.07
CA GLU A 875 4.65 1.08 -30.40
C GLU A 875 6.04 1.46 -30.93
N VAL A 876 6.79 0.45 -31.35
CA VAL A 876 8.18 0.59 -31.82
C VAL A 876 8.41 -0.28 -33.04
N THR A 877 9.14 0.25 -34.02
CA THR A 877 9.57 -0.53 -35.18
C THR A 877 11.04 -0.91 -35.05
N PHE A 878 11.34 -2.20 -35.11
CA PHE A 878 12.72 -2.68 -35.13
C PHE A 878 13.19 -2.87 -36.57
N LEU A 879 14.34 -2.26 -36.89
CA LEU A 879 14.94 -2.22 -38.20
C LEU A 879 16.31 -2.91 -38.19
N ARG A 880 16.68 -3.49 -39.32
CA ARG A 880 18.03 -4.00 -39.60
C ARG A 880 18.72 -3.13 -40.63
N ARG A 881 20.05 -3.14 -40.63
CA ARG A 881 20.82 -2.52 -41.71
C ARG A 881 20.53 -3.24 -43.03
N SER A 882 20.15 -2.47 -44.04
CA SER A 882 19.97 -2.96 -45.39
C SER A 882 21.33 -3.19 -46.05
N THR A 883 21.46 -4.31 -46.76
CA THR A 883 22.58 -4.55 -47.68
C THR A 883 22.27 -4.09 -49.11
N ASN A 884 21.02 -3.69 -49.37
CA ASN A 884 20.57 -3.17 -50.66
C ASN A 884 20.63 -1.63 -50.68
N PRO A 885 21.49 -1.02 -51.50
CA PRO A 885 21.60 0.45 -51.61
C PRO A 885 20.29 1.14 -52.00
N GLN A 886 19.40 0.46 -52.74
CA GLN A 886 18.12 1.05 -53.18
C GLN A 886 17.03 1.05 -52.11
N ALA A 887 17.15 0.23 -51.06
CA ALA A 887 16.16 0.18 -49.98
C ALA A 887 16.43 1.22 -48.87
N GLY A 888 17.45 2.07 -49.04
CA GLY A 888 17.97 2.92 -47.97
C GLY A 888 18.79 2.11 -46.95
N PRO A 889 19.31 2.75 -45.89
CA PRO A 889 20.20 2.10 -44.92
C PRO A 889 19.47 1.14 -43.97
N TYR A 890 18.13 1.21 -43.88
CA TYR A 890 17.32 0.44 -42.95
C TYR A 890 16.17 -0.28 -43.65
N ILE A 891 15.86 -1.48 -43.19
CA ILE A 891 14.67 -2.26 -43.55
C ILE A 891 14.01 -2.82 -42.29
N PRO A 892 12.68 -3.06 -42.28
CA PRO A 892 12.01 -3.76 -41.19
C PRO A 892 12.68 -5.10 -40.83
N SER A 893 12.70 -5.43 -39.54
CA SER A 893 13.33 -6.65 -39.01
C SER A 893 12.60 -7.94 -39.39
N THR A 894 11.30 -7.85 -39.65
CA THR A 894 10.45 -8.95 -40.12
C THR A 894 9.69 -8.52 -41.37
N ARG A 895 9.45 -9.47 -42.27
CA ARG A 895 8.68 -9.25 -43.51
C ARG A 895 7.27 -9.78 -43.42
N THR A 896 7.12 -10.96 -42.81
CA THR A 896 5.82 -11.62 -42.65
C THR A 896 5.23 -11.23 -41.31
N HIS A 897 4.10 -10.55 -41.36
CA HIS A 897 3.52 -9.91 -40.20
C HIS A 897 2.00 -9.80 -40.36
N ALA A 898 1.29 -9.96 -39.23
CA ALA A 898 -0.08 -9.51 -39.03
C ALA A 898 -0.29 -9.20 -37.54
N TRP A 899 -1.32 -8.42 -37.22
CA TRP A 899 -1.60 -7.99 -35.85
C TRP A 899 -1.82 -9.17 -34.90
N GLY A 900 -1.08 -9.19 -33.80
CA GLY A 900 -1.15 -10.23 -32.78
C GLY A 900 -0.65 -11.61 -33.21
N THR A 901 0.08 -11.72 -34.34
CA THR A 901 0.63 -13.01 -34.78
C THR A 901 2.00 -13.33 -34.21
N LEU A 902 2.34 -14.62 -34.23
CA LEU A 902 3.67 -15.15 -33.95
C LEU A 902 4.11 -16.08 -35.11
N THR A 903 4.46 -15.49 -36.25
CA THR A 903 5.00 -16.22 -37.40
C THR A 903 6.37 -16.83 -37.06
N PRO A 904 6.88 -17.84 -37.80
CA PRO A 904 8.23 -18.37 -37.57
C PRO A 904 9.34 -17.29 -37.60
N GLU A 905 9.20 -16.27 -38.47
CA GLU A 905 10.13 -15.14 -38.54
C GLU A 905 10.08 -14.27 -37.27
N GLN A 906 8.87 -14.01 -36.76
CA GLN A 906 8.65 -13.30 -35.49
C GLN A 906 9.10 -14.15 -34.28
N TRP A 907 8.87 -15.47 -34.30
CA TRP A 907 9.31 -16.39 -33.25
C TRP A 907 10.82 -16.39 -33.08
N LEU A 908 11.58 -16.30 -34.18
CA LEU A 908 13.04 -16.13 -34.15
C LEU A 908 13.48 -14.79 -33.51
N GLN A 909 12.60 -13.79 -33.42
CA GLN A 909 12.87 -12.54 -32.69
C GLN A 909 12.57 -12.64 -31.19
N MET A 910 11.91 -13.70 -30.71
CA MET A 910 11.50 -13.83 -29.31
C MET A 910 12.65 -13.73 -28.31
N PRO A 911 13.85 -14.32 -28.53
CA PRO A 911 14.95 -14.16 -27.60
C PRO A 911 15.35 -12.69 -27.40
N PHE A 912 15.37 -11.90 -28.49
CA PHE A 912 15.66 -10.47 -28.47
C PHE A 912 14.56 -9.67 -27.74
N LEU A 913 13.29 -9.93 -28.05
CA LEU A 913 12.16 -9.23 -27.41
C LEU A 913 12.03 -9.60 -25.93
N ALA A 914 12.28 -10.87 -25.58
CA ALA A 914 12.34 -11.34 -24.20
C ALA A 914 13.49 -10.69 -23.44
N GLU A 915 14.64 -10.47 -24.08
CA GLU A 915 15.75 -9.73 -23.48
C GLU A 915 15.37 -8.27 -23.16
N ILE A 916 14.61 -7.60 -24.03
CA ILE A 916 14.07 -6.27 -23.74
C ILE A 916 13.17 -6.32 -22.50
N ALA A 917 12.15 -7.19 -22.50
CA ALA A 917 11.18 -7.29 -21.42
C ALA A 917 11.84 -7.64 -20.07
N THR A 918 12.79 -8.59 -20.09
CA THR A 918 13.54 -8.97 -18.88
C THR A 918 14.48 -7.87 -18.42
N SER A 919 15.17 -7.16 -19.33
CA SER A 919 16.02 -6.02 -18.97
C SER A 919 15.24 -4.88 -18.33
N LEU A 920 14.03 -4.60 -18.81
CA LEU A 920 13.11 -3.63 -18.21
C LEU A 920 12.67 -4.07 -16.81
N SER A 921 12.23 -5.33 -16.67
CA SER A 921 11.81 -5.89 -15.37
C SER A 921 12.96 -5.89 -14.35
N GLU A 922 14.18 -6.23 -14.77
CA GLU A 922 15.37 -6.23 -13.91
C GLU A 922 15.70 -4.86 -13.33
N ILE A 923 15.37 -3.78 -14.03
CA ILE A 923 15.55 -2.42 -13.52
C ILE A 923 14.30 -1.90 -12.81
N GLY A 924 13.22 -2.69 -12.71
CA GLY A 924 11.97 -2.37 -12.03
C GLY A 924 10.91 -1.69 -12.89
N ILE A 925 10.98 -1.82 -14.22
CA ILE A 925 9.95 -1.35 -15.15
C ILE A 925 9.15 -2.56 -15.61
N GLU A 926 7.88 -2.62 -15.22
CA GLU A 926 7.00 -3.73 -15.54
C GLU A 926 6.38 -3.59 -16.93
N VAL A 927 6.54 -4.64 -17.75
CA VAL A 927 5.85 -4.80 -19.04
C VAL A 927 4.72 -5.81 -18.82
N GLN A 928 3.49 -5.38 -19.01
CA GLN A 928 2.30 -6.23 -18.82
C GLN A 928 2.09 -7.17 -20.00
N GLN A 929 2.34 -6.68 -21.21
CA GLN A 929 2.29 -7.46 -22.44
C GLN A 929 3.21 -6.85 -23.50
N PHE A 930 3.63 -7.68 -24.44
CA PHE A 930 4.17 -7.21 -25.71
C PHE A 930 3.67 -8.11 -26.85
N HIS A 931 3.40 -7.53 -28.01
CA HIS A 931 2.89 -8.26 -29.17
C HIS A 931 3.34 -7.60 -30.47
N SER A 932 3.19 -8.32 -31.58
CA SER A 932 3.36 -7.74 -32.92
C SER A 932 2.20 -6.79 -33.21
N GLU A 933 2.50 -5.64 -33.80
CA GLU A 933 1.49 -4.59 -34.09
C GLU A 933 0.89 -4.74 -35.49
N ALA A 934 0.46 -3.71 -36.22
CA ALA A 934 -0.06 -3.82 -37.59
C ALA A 934 1.02 -3.75 -38.70
N GLY A 935 2.22 -3.27 -38.39
CA GLY A 935 3.32 -3.06 -39.34
C GLY A 935 4.46 -4.08 -39.32
N GLN A 936 5.18 -4.20 -40.43
CA GLN A 936 6.39 -5.03 -40.53
C GLN A 936 7.47 -4.60 -39.53
N GLY A 937 8.01 -5.54 -38.76
CA GLY A 937 8.97 -5.25 -37.69
C GLY A 937 8.42 -4.40 -36.54
N GLN A 938 7.11 -4.13 -36.50
CA GLN A 938 6.46 -3.33 -35.47
C GLN A 938 5.98 -4.21 -34.31
N TYR A 939 6.24 -3.74 -33.10
CA TYR A 939 5.80 -4.36 -31.87
C TYR A 939 5.29 -3.28 -30.92
N GLU A 940 4.44 -3.68 -29.99
CA GLU A 940 4.00 -2.84 -28.88
C GLU A 940 4.48 -3.43 -27.57
N PHE A 941 4.96 -2.59 -26.66
CA PHE A 941 5.21 -2.92 -25.26
C PHE A 941 4.28 -2.09 -24.37
N VAL A 942 3.45 -2.76 -23.58
CA VAL A 942 2.48 -2.09 -22.69
C VAL A 942 3.07 -2.02 -21.29
N LEU A 943 3.28 -0.79 -20.82
CA LEU A 943 3.79 -0.54 -19.47
C LEU A 943 2.65 -0.53 -18.44
N ALA A 944 2.94 -1.02 -17.24
CA ALA A 944 2.00 -0.94 -16.13
C ALA A 944 1.65 0.52 -15.79
N PRO A 945 0.40 0.82 -15.41
CA PRO A 945 0.00 2.17 -15.02
C PRO A 945 0.71 2.61 -13.73
N GLN A 946 1.15 3.87 -13.69
CA GLN A 946 1.90 4.48 -12.59
C GLN A 946 1.41 5.92 -12.32
N PRO A 947 1.75 6.57 -11.19
CA PRO A 947 1.55 8.02 -11.02
C PRO A 947 2.11 8.78 -12.22
N LEU A 948 1.42 9.83 -12.68
CA LEU A 948 1.74 10.53 -13.95
C LEU A 948 3.23 10.85 -14.17
N LEU A 949 3.90 11.48 -13.19
CA LEU A 949 5.31 11.85 -13.37
C LEU A 949 6.21 10.61 -13.47
N THR A 950 5.97 9.62 -12.61
CA THR A 950 6.67 8.33 -12.63
C THR A 950 6.38 7.55 -13.91
N ALA A 951 5.16 7.59 -14.44
CA ALA A 951 4.79 6.95 -15.69
C ALA A 951 5.60 7.50 -16.87
N VAL A 952 5.74 8.84 -16.93
CA VAL A 952 6.56 9.49 -17.96
C VAL A 952 8.05 9.20 -17.77
N ASP A 953 8.57 9.24 -16.54
CA ASP A 953 9.95 8.87 -16.24
C ASP A 953 10.25 7.41 -16.67
N CYS A 954 9.34 6.48 -16.33
CA CYS A 954 9.42 5.07 -16.72
C CYS A 954 9.35 4.88 -18.24
N LEU A 955 8.46 5.60 -18.94
CA LEU A 955 8.38 5.57 -20.40
C LEU A 955 9.71 5.96 -21.05
N ILE A 956 10.31 7.06 -20.58
CA ILE A 956 11.57 7.58 -21.10
C ILE A 956 12.70 6.57 -20.88
N GLN A 957 12.80 6.03 -19.67
CA GLN A 957 13.78 4.98 -19.35
C GLN A 957 13.53 3.71 -20.16
N ALA A 958 12.27 3.31 -20.37
CA ALA A 958 11.91 2.13 -21.15
C ALA A 958 12.34 2.27 -22.62
N ARG A 959 12.06 3.41 -23.24
CA ARG A 959 12.49 3.73 -24.61
C ARG A 959 14.02 3.68 -24.75
N GLN A 960 14.75 4.19 -23.75
CA GLN A 960 16.20 4.12 -23.72
C GLN A 960 16.69 2.66 -23.70
N VAL A 961 16.14 1.82 -22.81
CA VAL A 961 16.51 0.40 -22.74
C VAL A 961 16.18 -0.35 -24.03
N ILE A 962 14.98 -0.14 -24.59
CA ILE A 962 14.57 -0.73 -25.87
C ILE A 962 15.58 -0.39 -26.97
N ALA A 963 15.97 0.88 -27.09
CA ALA A 963 16.95 1.32 -28.08
C ALA A 963 18.36 0.75 -27.84
N GLN A 964 18.81 0.68 -26.58
CA GLN A 964 20.11 0.14 -26.21
C GLN A 964 20.20 -1.36 -26.48
N ILE A 965 19.20 -2.15 -26.08
CA ILE A 965 19.15 -3.58 -26.35
C ILE A 965 19.06 -3.82 -27.85
N ALA A 966 18.22 -3.09 -28.60
CA ALA A 966 18.19 -3.19 -30.06
C ALA A 966 19.57 -2.94 -30.69
N ALA A 967 20.29 -1.90 -30.23
CA ALA A 967 21.64 -1.61 -30.71
C ALA A 967 22.64 -2.75 -30.42
N LEU A 968 22.52 -3.42 -29.26
CA LEU A 968 23.34 -4.58 -28.91
C LEU A 968 23.08 -5.82 -29.78
N HIS A 969 21.98 -5.83 -30.53
CA HIS A 969 21.62 -6.85 -31.52
C HIS A 969 21.86 -6.39 -32.97
N ASP A 970 22.64 -5.33 -33.18
CA ASP A 970 22.87 -4.70 -34.49
C ASP A 970 21.58 -4.21 -35.19
N MET A 971 20.56 -3.91 -34.39
CA MET A 971 19.26 -3.40 -34.84
C MET A 971 19.08 -1.94 -34.45
N ARG A 972 18.11 -1.29 -35.08
CA ARG A 972 17.65 0.05 -34.75
C ARG A 972 16.20 -0.03 -34.30
N ALA A 973 15.93 0.36 -33.05
CA ALA A 973 14.57 0.67 -32.63
C ALA A 973 14.24 2.11 -33.06
N THR A 974 13.05 2.34 -33.61
CA THR A 974 12.57 3.69 -33.90
C THR A 974 11.11 3.85 -33.50
N LEU A 975 10.79 5.03 -32.99
CA LEU A 975 9.45 5.49 -32.64
C LEU A 975 8.85 6.42 -33.70
N HIS A 976 9.45 6.44 -34.90
CA HIS A 976 9.02 7.28 -36.01
C HIS A 976 7.55 6.99 -36.40
N PRO A 977 6.63 7.98 -36.36
CA PRO A 977 5.18 7.77 -36.52
C PRO A 977 4.77 7.00 -37.76
N LYS A 978 5.52 7.15 -38.86
CA LYS A 978 5.30 6.44 -40.12
C LYS A 978 6.62 6.11 -40.84
N PRO A 979 7.42 5.15 -40.35
CA PRO A 979 8.80 4.94 -40.82
C PRO A 979 8.84 4.33 -42.22
N PHE A 980 7.83 3.55 -42.58
CA PHE A 980 7.64 2.96 -43.91
C PHE A 980 6.14 2.98 -44.25
N PRO A 981 5.77 2.90 -45.55
CA PRO A 981 4.37 2.77 -45.95
C PRO A 981 3.69 1.58 -45.27
N GLY A 982 2.48 1.78 -44.75
CA GLY A 982 1.70 0.75 -44.06
C GLY A 982 2.09 0.49 -42.60
N ILE A 983 3.10 1.17 -42.06
CA ILE A 983 3.47 1.13 -40.64
C ILE A 983 3.07 2.46 -40.00
N GLY A 984 2.28 2.42 -38.93
CA GLY A 984 1.94 3.60 -38.13
C GLY A 984 2.25 3.32 -36.67
N THR A 985 3.17 4.09 -36.06
CA THR A 985 3.55 3.94 -34.65
C THR A 985 2.96 5.05 -33.78
N ALA A 986 2.34 4.67 -32.67
CA ALA A 986 1.78 5.57 -31.66
C ALA A 986 2.53 5.52 -30.32
N ALA A 987 2.10 6.37 -29.40
CA ALA A 987 2.46 6.29 -27.99
C ALA A 987 1.22 6.51 -27.13
N HIS A 988 0.20 5.65 -27.28
CA HIS A 988 -1.09 5.88 -26.61
C HIS A 988 -0.92 6.01 -25.09
N ALA A 989 -1.58 7.01 -24.52
CA ALA A 989 -1.57 7.27 -23.08
C ALA A 989 -2.95 6.93 -22.50
N HIS A 990 -2.99 5.95 -21.61
CA HIS A 990 -4.18 5.61 -20.84
C HIS A 990 -4.15 6.34 -19.51
N ILE A 991 -4.99 7.37 -19.36
CA ILE A 991 -5.08 8.22 -18.18
C ILE A 991 -6.35 7.88 -17.41
N SER A 992 -6.20 7.51 -16.13
CA SER A 992 -7.30 7.22 -15.21
C SER A 992 -7.38 8.28 -14.11
N LEU A 993 -8.57 8.81 -13.84
CA LEU A 993 -8.85 9.78 -12.78
C LEU A 993 -9.42 9.12 -11.53
N ASP A 994 -9.01 9.62 -10.37
CA ASP A 994 -9.61 9.35 -9.06
C ASP A 994 -9.90 10.68 -8.33
N PRO A 995 -11.18 11.04 -8.06
CA PRO A 995 -12.39 10.27 -8.38
C PRO A 995 -12.76 10.30 -9.89
N PRO A 996 -13.42 9.26 -10.43
CA PRO A 996 -13.69 9.12 -11.86
C PRO A 996 -14.83 9.99 -12.40
N ASP A 997 -15.62 10.62 -11.54
CA ASP A 997 -16.82 11.40 -11.88
C ASP A 997 -16.52 12.77 -12.50
N ARG A 998 -15.29 13.26 -12.35
CA ARG A 998 -14.80 14.51 -12.96
C ARG A 998 -14.28 14.32 -14.40
N ASP A 999 -14.30 13.11 -14.93
CA ASP A 999 -13.69 12.76 -16.22
C ASP A 999 -14.26 13.54 -17.41
N PHE A 1000 -15.56 13.77 -17.45
CA PHE A 1000 -16.21 14.56 -18.51
C PHE A 1000 -15.80 16.03 -18.49
N GLN A 1001 -15.74 16.67 -17.32
CA GLN A 1001 -15.30 18.06 -17.20
C GLN A 1001 -13.85 18.20 -17.63
N PHE A 1002 -13.00 17.26 -17.22
CA PHE A 1002 -11.58 17.26 -17.55
C PHE A 1002 -11.35 17.00 -19.04
N PHE A 1003 -11.82 15.86 -19.57
CA PHE A 1003 -11.50 15.46 -20.95
C PHE A 1003 -12.39 16.14 -21.99
N VAL A 1004 -13.70 16.21 -21.78
CA VAL A 1004 -14.62 16.75 -22.78
C VAL A 1004 -14.76 18.26 -22.64
N GLY A 1005 -14.84 18.77 -21.39
CA GLY A 1005 -14.91 20.21 -21.11
C GLY A 1005 -13.56 20.94 -21.25
N GLY A 1006 -12.44 20.22 -21.14
CA GLY A 1006 -11.10 20.79 -21.22
C GLY A 1006 -10.30 20.27 -22.40
N VAL A 1007 -9.77 19.05 -22.29
CA VAL A 1007 -8.82 18.46 -23.27
C VAL A 1007 -9.34 18.51 -24.70
N LEU A 1008 -10.60 18.16 -24.94
CA LEU A 1008 -11.22 18.16 -26.27
C LEU A 1008 -11.37 19.59 -26.84
N ASN A 1009 -11.62 20.58 -25.97
CA ASN A 1009 -11.75 21.98 -26.37
C ASN A 1009 -10.42 22.57 -26.86
N HIS A 1010 -9.32 22.20 -26.22
CA HIS A 1010 -7.96 22.64 -26.56
C HIS A 1010 -7.21 21.65 -27.46
N LEU A 1011 -7.85 20.56 -27.90
CA LEU A 1011 -7.18 19.44 -28.58
C LEU A 1011 -6.35 19.85 -29.81
N PRO A 1012 -6.82 20.74 -30.71
CA PRO A 1012 -5.99 21.20 -31.84
C PRO A 1012 -4.68 21.85 -31.41
N ALA A 1013 -4.66 22.62 -30.32
CA ALA A 1013 -3.45 23.23 -29.77
C ALA A 1013 -2.55 22.18 -29.09
N ILE A 1014 -3.14 21.23 -28.36
CA ILE A 1014 -2.43 20.12 -27.71
C ILE A 1014 -1.66 19.28 -28.75
N CYS A 1015 -2.18 19.13 -29.97
CA CYS A 1015 -1.52 18.38 -31.04
C CYS A 1015 -0.09 18.88 -31.36
N ALA A 1016 0.21 20.16 -31.14
CA ALA A 1016 1.56 20.67 -31.33
C ALA A 1016 2.58 19.98 -30.40
N PHE A 1017 2.16 19.57 -29.20
CA PHE A 1017 3.03 18.86 -28.25
C PHE A 1017 2.97 17.33 -28.42
N THR A 1018 1.80 16.78 -28.76
CA THR A 1018 1.58 15.32 -28.82
C THR A 1018 1.96 14.70 -30.17
N MET A 1019 2.00 15.52 -31.23
CA MET A 1019 2.38 15.16 -32.60
C MET A 1019 3.32 16.26 -33.14
N PRO A 1020 4.58 16.30 -32.66
CA PRO A 1020 5.39 17.52 -32.72
C PRO A 1020 6.20 17.68 -34.02
N GLU A 1021 5.96 16.84 -35.03
CA GLU A 1021 6.65 16.89 -36.32
C GLU A 1021 5.68 16.82 -37.49
N GLU A 1022 6.07 17.35 -38.65
CA GLU A 1022 5.23 17.30 -39.86
C GLU A 1022 4.84 15.87 -40.24
N VAL A 1023 5.76 14.91 -40.09
CA VAL A 1023 5.49 13.49 -40.39
C VAL A 1023 4.51 12.83 -39.42
N SER A 1024 4.30 13.39 -38.23
CA SER A 1024 3.33 12.89 -37.24
C SER A 1024 1.91 12.95 -37.78
N TYR A 1025 1.58 14.01 -38.52
CA TYR A 1025 0.24 14.24 -39.07
C TYR A 1025 -0.12 13.29 -40.22
N GLY A 1026 0.85 12.54 -40.73
CA GLY A 1026 0.58 11.38 -41.60
C GLY A 1026 -0.23 10.27 -40.92
N ARG A 1027 -0.43 10.35 -39.59
CA ARG A 1027 -1.36 9.53 -38.80
C ARG A 1027 -2.76 10.13 -38.68
N VAL A 1028 -2.97 11.42 -38.94
CA VAL A 1028 -4.31 12.05 -38.88
C VAL A 1028 -5.09 11.67 -40.15
N ALA A 1029 -5.70 10.49 -40.12
CA ALA A 1029 -6.39 9.87 -41.23
C ALA A 1029 -7.59 9.09 -40.73
N ASP A 1030 -8.67 9.06 -41.51
CA ASP A 1030 -9.86 8.27 -41.21
C ASP A 1030 -9.65 6.80 -41.62
N ASP A 1031 -10.38 5.88 -40.97
CA ASP A 1031 -10.41 4.44 -41.29
C ASP A 1031 -9.03 3.77 -41.21
N SER A 1032 -8.14 4.37 -40.42
CA SER A 1032 -6.75 3.96 -40.23
C SER A 1032 -6.47 3.54 -38.79
N TRP A 1033 -7.48 3.53 -37.91
CA TRP A 1033 -7.37 3.21 -36.48
C TRP A 1033 -6.39 4.10 -35.70
N THR A 1034 -6.03 5.26 -36.25
CA THR A 1034 -5.06 6.22 -35.68
C THR A 1034 -5.70 7.37 -34.90
N GLY A 1035 -7.03 7.36 -34.76
CA GLY A 1035 -7.78 8.40 -34.04
C GLY A 1035 -8.56 9.36 -34.94
N GLY A 1036 -8.59 9.15 -36.26
CA GLY A 1036 -9.44 9.91 -37.19
C GLY A 1036 -8.98 11.35 -37.45
N THR A 1037 -9.80 12.10 -38.19
CA THR A 1037 -9.51 13.50 -38.58
C THR A 1037 -10.32 14.55 -37.81
N TRP A 1038 -11.20 14.12 -36.90
CA TRP A 1038 -12.16 15.00 -36.21
C TRP A 1038 -11.81 15.18 -34.74
N VAL A 1039 -12.04 16.39 -34.22
CA VAL A 1039 -12.02 16.65 -32.77
C VAL A 1039 -13.28 16.02 -32.19
N ALA A 1040 -13.15 14.79 -31.72
CA ALA A 1040 -14.26 13.97 -31.25
C ALA A 1040 -13.83 13.04 -30.12
N TRP A 1041 -14.82 12.50 -29.41
CA TRP A 1041 -14.62 11.44 -28.44
C TRP A 1041 -15.73 10.39 -28.51
N GLY A 1042 -15.44 9.17 -28.06
CA GLY A 1042 -16.43 8.09 -28.02
C GLY A 1042 -16.03 6.93 -27.12
N THR A 1043 -17.02 6.25 -26.56
CA THR A 1043 -16.82 5.09 -25.68
C THR A 1043 -16.42 3.88 -26.51
N GLN A 1044 -15.25 3.31 -26.21
CA GLN A 1044 -14.65 2.17 -26.93
C GLN A 1044 -14.39 2.42 -28.43
N ASN A 1045 -14.53 3.66 -28.90
CA ASN A 1045 -14.35 4.03 -30.30
C ASN A 1045 -12.86 4.31 -30.62
N ARG A 1046 -12.26 3.53 -31.53
CA ARG A 1046 -10.86 3.67 -31.98
C ARG A 1046 -10.71 4.52 -33.25
N GLU A 1047 -11.73 5.27 -33.65
CA GLU A 1047 -11.65 6.22 -34.78
C GLU A 1047 -11.78 7.68 -34.31
N VAL A 1048 -11.50 7.91 -33.02
CA VAL A 1048 -11.50 9.24 -32.39
C VAL A 1048 -10.20 9.47 -31.60
N PRO A 1049 -9.75 10.71 -31.44
CA PRO A 1049 -8.51 11.02 -30.74
C PRO A 1049 -8.61 10.80 -29.22
N LEU A 1050 -9.80 10.97 -28.63
CA LEU A 1050 -10.08 10.69 -27.22
C LEU A 1050 -11.04 9.50 -27.10
N ARG A 1051 -10.52 8.34 -26.70
CA ARG A 1051 -11.34 7.14 -26.51
C ARG A 1051 -11.62 6.94 -25.03
N ARG A 1052 -12.89 6.91 -24.64
CA ARG A 1052 -13.28 6.55 -23.28
C ARG A 1052 -13.29 5.03 -23.16
N VAL A 1053 -12.42 4.46 -22.34
CA VAL A 1053 -12.34 3.00 -22.12
C VAL A 1053 -13.40 2.57 -21.12
N SER A 1054 -13.49 3.29 -20.00
CA SER A 1054 -14.51 3.11 -18.95
C SER A 1054 -14.67 4.42 -18.18
N GLY A 1055 -15.60 4.48 -17.22
CA GLY A 1055 -15.72 5.65 -16.35
C GLY A 1055 -14.37 5.99 -15.69
N GLY A 1056 -13.94 7.25 -15.78
CA GLY A 1056 -12.65 7.70 -15.26
C GLY A 1056 -11.42 7.35 -16.09
N ARG A 1057 -11.49 6.42 -17.06
CA ARG A 1057 -10.32 5.92 -17.82
C ARG A 1057 -10.43 6.26 -19.31
N TRP A 1058 -9.49 7.06 -19.78
CA TRP A 1058 -9.44 7.58 -21.14
C TRP A 1058 -8.12 7.22 -21.82
N GLU A 1059 -8.16 7.06 -23.13
CA GLU A 1059 -7.02 6.80 -23.99
C GLU A 1059 -6.84 7.98 -24.94
N ILE A 1060 -5.63 8.54 -24.94
CA ILE A 1060 -5.22 9.63 -25.84
C ILE A 1060 -4.49 9.01 -27.03
N ARG A 1061 -5.08 9.13 -28.22
CA ARG A 1061 -4.64 8.39 -29.42
C ARG A 1061 -3.88 9.27 -30.41
N CYS A 1062 -4.15 10.58 -30.38
CA CYS A 1062 -3.40 11.62 -31.10
C CYS A 1062 -2.06 11.95 -30.42
N LEU A 1063 -1.26 10.92 -30.12
CA LEU A 1063 0.02 11.00 -29.43
C LEU A 1063 1.02 10.03 -30.06
N ASP A 1064 2.26 10.47 -30.29
CA ASP A 1064 3.30 9.63 -30.91
C ASP A 1064 4.66 9.67 -30.19
N GLY A 1065 5.60 8.90 -30.74
CA GLY A 1065 6.93 8.68 -30.20
C GLY A 1065 7.84 9.90 -30.15
N PHE A 1066 7.58 10.93 -30.97
CA PHE A 1066 8.43 12.12 -31.05
C PHE A 1066 8.11 13.15 -29.96
N ALA A 1067 6.93 13.05 -29.36
CA ALA A 1067 6.49 13.94 -28.30
C ALA A 1067 7.51 13.99 -27.13
N ASN A 1068 7.85 15.21 -26.70
CA ASN A 1068 8.36 15.40 -25.34
C ASN A 1068 7.21 15.10 -24.39
N MET A 1069 7.25 13.92 -23.78
CA MET A 1069 6.09 13.42 -23.07
C MET A 1069 5.74 14.23 -21.80
N TYR A 1070 6.71 14.95 -21.21
CA TYR A 1070 6.40 15.90 -20.15
C TYR A 1070 5.55 17.06 -20.66
N PHE A 1071 5.84 17.61 -21.84
CA PHE A 1071 5.05 18.69 -22.44
C PHE A 1071 3.69 18.20 -22.94
N ALA A 1072 3.66 17.07 -23.65
CA ALA A 1072 2.43 16.47 -24.14
C ALA A 1072 1.43 16.23 -23.01
N VAL A 1073 1.88 15.60 -21.92
CA VAL A 1073 1.02 15.35 -20.76
C VAL A 1073 0.71 16.66 -20.03
N SER A 1074 1.66 17.59 -19.88
CA SER A 1074 1.38 18.91 -19.26
C SER A 1074 0.28 19.67 -19.99
N ALA A 1075 0.28 19.67 -21.33
CA ALA A 1075 -0.77 20.32 -22.12
C ALA A 1075 -2.15 19.68 -21.89
N ILE A 1076 -2.20 18.35 -21.76
CA ILE A 1076 -3.43 17.61 -21.40
C ILE A 1076 -3.89 18.00 -19.98
N LEU A 1077 -2.98 18.05 -19.01
CA LEU A 1077 -3.31 18.44 -17.63
C LEU A 1077 -3.79 19.89 -17.53
N ALA A 1078 -3.10 20.82 -18.18
CA ALA A 1078 -3.47 22.23 -18.22
C ALA A 1078 -4.85 22.44 -18.84
N ALA A 1079 -5.11 21.82 -20.01
CA ALA A 1079 -6.43 21.86 -20.65
C ALA A 1079 -7.53 21.27 -19.76
N GLY A 1080 -7.23 20.15 -19.09
CA GLY A 1080 -8.18 19.54 -18.16
C GLY A 1080 -8.48 20.41 -16.93
N ILE A 1081 -7.49 21.12 -16.39
CA ILE A 1081 -7.70 22.12 -15.32
C ILE A 1081 -8.60 23.26 -15.80
N LEU A 1082 -8.42 23.75 -17.03
CA LEU A 1082 -9.32 24.75 -17.63
C LEU A 1082 -10.75 24.22 -17.72
N GLY A 1083 -10.91 22.97 -18.16
CA GLY A 1083 -12.21 22.28 -18.17
C GLY A 1083 -12.87 22.22 -16.79
N LEU A 1084 -12.10 21.87 -15.75
CA LEU A 1084 -12.58 21.81 -14.36
C LEU A 1084 -12.94 23.19 -13.76
N ARG A 1085 -12.32 24.28 -14.26
CA ARG A 1085 -12.60 25.66 -13.83
C ARG A 1085 -13.79 26.28 -14.59
N SER A 1086 -14.08 25.77 -15.78
CA SER A 1086 -15.18 26.28 -16.59
C SER A 1086 -16.54 25.86 -16.04
N SER A 1087 -17.55 26.73 -16.16
CA SER A 1087 -18.96 26.42 -15.89
C SER A 1087 -19.69 25.85 -17.12
N LEU A 1088 -18.97 25.65 -18.22
CA LEU A 1088 -19.50 25.23 -19.52
C LEU A 1088 -19.70 23.71 -19.56
N VAL A 1089 -20.76 23.23 -18.92
CA VAL A 1089 -21.29 21.86 -19.12
C VAL A 1089 -22.28 21.82 -20.29
N ASP A 1090 -22.67 22.99 -20.83
CA ASP A 1090 -23.78 23.10 -21.78
C ASP A 1090 -23.39 22.93 -23.27
N SER A 1091 -22.10 22.80 -23.62
CA SER A 1091 -21.62 22.59 -25.00
C SER A 1091 -20.86 21.26 -25.18
N VAL A 1092 -21.29 20.21 -24.48
CA VAL A 1092 -20.57 18.94 -24.43
C VAL A 1092 -20.88 18.11 -25.67
N GLN A 1093 -19.87 17.90 -26.52
CA GLN A 1093 -19.91 16.89 -27.57
C GLN A 1093 -20.44 15.57 -27.02
N LYS A 1094 -21.33 14.90 -27.76
CA LYS A 1094 -21.94 13.64 -27.34
C LYS A 1094 -21.04 12.45 -27.70
N ASP A 1095 -21.22 11.34 -27.00
CA ASP A 1095 -20.56 10.07 -27.28
C ASP A 1095 -20.87 9.60 -28.72
N VAL A 1096 -19.86 9.60 -29.60
CA VAL A 1096 -20.04 9.17 -30.99
C VAL A 1096 -19.76 7.67 -31.14
N PRO A 1097 -20.75 6.85 -31.54
CA PRO A 1097 -20.62 5.39 -31.58
C PRO A 1097 -19.96 4.86 -32.86
N CYS A 1098 -19.68 5.71 -33.85
CA CYS A 1098 -19.12 5.35 -35.15
C CYS A 1098 -17.94 6.26 -35.53
N ASN A 1099 -17.30 5.98 -36.66
CA ASN A 1099 -16.28 6.87 -37.22
C ASN A 1099 -16.96 8.20 -37.63
N PRO A 1100 -16.53 9.37 -37.10
CA PRO A 1100 -17.09 10.67 -37.47
C PRO A 1100 -17.03 11.00 -38.99
N SER A 1101 -16.13 10.38 -39.74
CA SER A 1101 -16.04 10.55 -41.20
C SER A 1101 -17.25 9.97 -41.94
N GLN A 1102 -17.91 8.96 -41.38
CA GLN A 1102 -19.08 8.28 -41.95
C GLN A 1102 -20.39 9.03 -41.72
N LEU A 1103 -20.40 9.98 -40.79
CA LEU A 1103 -21.53 10.87 -40.56
C LEU A 1103 -21.58 11.92 -41.68
N ASP A 1104 -22.78 12.29 -42.10
CA ASP A 1104 -22.97 13.51 -42.88
C ASP A 1104 -22.82 14.75 -41.98
N GLU A 1105 -22.91 15.94 -42.57
CA GLU A 1105 -22.76 17.19 -41.83
C GLU A 1105 -23.82 17.34 -40.72
N ALA A 1106 -25.07 17.01 -41.01
CA ALA A 1106 -26.16 17.05 -40.04
C ALA A 1106 -25.92 16.06 -38.88
N GLY A 1107 -25.43 14.85 -39.19
CA GLY A 1107 -25.03 13.85 -38.21
C GLY A 1107 -23.91 14.35 -37.31
N ARG A 1108 -22.83 14.92 -37.86
CA ARG A 1108 -21.73 15.49 -37.06
C ARG A 1108 -22.20 16.60 -36.12
N VAL A 1109 -23.01 17.53 -36.62
CA VAL A 1109 -23.60 18.61 -35.80
C VAL A 1109 -24.48 18.04 -34.69
N ALA A 1110 -25.24 16.96 -34.93
CA ALA A 1110 -26.09 16.33 -33.91
C ALA A 1110 -25.29 15.77 -32.70
N TYR A 1111 -24.02 15.41 -32.93
CA TYR A 1111 -23.06 14.98 -31.90
C TYR A 1111 -22.15 16.12 -31.40
N GLY A 1112 -22.27 17.35 -31.93
CA GLY A 1112 -21.43 18.51 -31.57
C GLY A 1112 -20.04 18.50 -32.22
N ILE A 1113 -19.81 17.66 -33.24
CA ILE A 1113 -18.52 17.55 -33.92
C ILE A 1113 -18.44 18.62 -35.00
N GLU A 1114 -17.72 19.70 -34.72
CA GLU A 1114 -17.63 20.87 -35.61
C GLU A 1114 -16.22 21.13 -36.15
N ARG A 1115 -15.19 20.67 -35.44
CA ARG A 1115 -13.78 20.98 -35.75
C ARG A 1115 -13.01 19.73 -36.19
N LYS A 1116 -12.06 19.95 -37.10
CA LYS A 1116 -11.06 18.95 -37.49
C LYS A 1116 -9.80 19.08 -36.64
N LEU A 1117 -9.07 17.97 -36.52
CA LEU A 1117 -7.69 17.99 -36.03
C LEU A 1117 -6.80 18.70 -37.05
N PRO A 1118 -5.70 19.35 -36.62
CA PRO A 1118 -4.67 19.84 -37.53
C PRO A 1118 -4.15 18.69 -38.41
N ILE A 1119 -3.84 19.00 -39.67
CA ILE A 1119 -3.29 18.02 -40.63
C ILE A 1119 -1.81 18.26 -40.96
N SER A 1120 -1.19 19.24 -40.30
CA SER A 1120 0.23 19.57 -40.38
C SER A 1120 0.71 20.13 -39.04
N PHE A 1121 2.03 20.12 -38.81
CA PHE A 1121 2.60 20.73 -37.62
C PHE A 1121 2.37 22.24 -37.62
N ALA A 1122 2.43 22.89 -38.80
CA ALA A 1122 2.18 24.32 -38.94
C ALA A 1122 0.78 24.72 -38.46
N GLU A 1123 -0.26 23.95 -38.80
CA GLU A 1123 -1.62 24.19 -38.31
C GLU A 1123 -1.74 24.01 -36.79
N ALA A 1124 -1.11 22.99 -36.23
CA ALA A 1124 -1.13 22.74 -34.79
C ALA A 1124 -0.35 23.82 -34.01
N ALA A 1125 0.80 24.24 -34.51
CA ALA A 1125 1.59 25.34 -33.96
C ALA A 1125 0.81 26.66 -34.01
N HIS A 1126 0.07 26.92 -35.08
CA HIS A 1126 -0.83 28.09 -35.17
C HIS A 1126 -1.99 28.00 -34.18
N ALA A 1127 -2.59 26.82 -34.02
CA ALA A 1127 -3.64 26.59 -33.03
C ALA A 1127 -3.11 26.84 -31.60
N LEU A 1128 -1.92 26.33 -31.28
CA LEU A 1128 -1.26 26.58 -30.00
C LEU A 1128 -0.92 28.06 -29.78
N ALA A 1129 -0.40 28.75 -30.80
CA ALA A 1129 -0.11 30.17 -30.71
C ALA A 1129 -1.37 31.02 -30.45
N SER A 1130 -2.52 30.58 -30.97
CA SER A 1130 -3.81 31.27 -30.87
C SER A 1130 -4.62 30.92 -29.60
N ASP A 1131 -4.30 29.80 -28.93
CA ASP A 1131 -4.98 29.34 -27.72
C ASP A 1131 -4.41 30.03 -26.47
N VAL A 1132 -4.90 31.25 -26.20
CA VAL A 1132 -4.43 32.10 -25.09
C VAL A 1132 -4.64 31.41 -23.73
N GLU A 1133 -5.79 30.75 -23.52
CA GLU A 1133 -6.11 30.10 -22.25
C GLU A 1133 -5.13 28.95 -21.96
N LEU A 1134 -4.89 28.08 -22.94
CA LEU A 1134 -3.93 26.98 -22.78
C LEU A 1134 -2.51 27.51 -22.56
N ARG A 1135 -2.13 28.57 -23.28
CA ARG A 1135 -0.82 29.22 -23.15
C ARG A 1135 -0.58 29.88 -21.80
N GLU A 1136 -1.62 30.42 -21.17
CA GLU A 1136 -1.56 31.01 -19.83
C GLU A 1136 -1.59 29.94 -18.73
N ALA A 1137 -2.29 28.84 -18.97
CA ALA A 1137 -2.31 27.67 -18.08
C ALA A 1137 -0.97 26.91 -18.10
N LEU A 1138 -0.35 26.81 -19.27
CA LEU A 1138 1.06 26.47 -19.43
C LEU A 1138 1.91 27.71 -19.09
N ALA A 1139 3.17 27.58 -18.68
CA ALA A 1139 3.96 28.79 -18.44
C ALA A 1139 4.22 29.52 -19.77
N GLU A 1140 3.78 30.78 -19.93
CA GLU A 1140 3.81 31.48 -21.24
C GLU A 1140 5.22 31.55 -21.88
N GLY A 1141 6.27 31.80 -21.08
CA GLY A 1141 7.66 31.82 -21.55
C GLY A 1141 8.11 30.46 -22.11
N PHE A 1142 7.60 29.37 -21.55
CA PHE A 1142 7.88 28.02 -22.03
C PHE A 1142 7.27 27.76 -23.41
N VAL A 1143 6.00 28.12 -23.64
CA VAL A 1143 5.33 27.88 -24.93
C VAL A 1143 5.99 28.69 -26.05
N SER A 1144 6.40 29.92 -25.72
CA SER A 1144 7.10 30.81 -26.66
C SER A 1144 8.43 30.19 -27.11
N ASP A 1145 9.26 29.75 -26.16
CA ASP A 1145 10.54 29.10 -26.46
C ASP A 1145 10.35 27.79 -27.24
N TYR A 1146 9.34 26.99 -26.88
CA TYR A 1146 9.02 25.75 -27.58
C TYR A 1146 8.68 26.00 -29.05
N LEU A 1147 7.83 26.98 -29.36
CA LEU A 1147 7.45 27.31 -30.73
C LEU A 1147 8.66 27.77 -31.55
N VAL A 1148 9.53 28.61 -30.99
CA VAL A 1148 10.76 29.08 -31.67
C VAL A 1148 11.74 27.94 -31.91
N MET A 1149 11.91 27.04 -30.93
CA MET A 1149 12.73 25.85 -31.08
C MET A 1149 12.20 24.94 -32.19
N LYS A 1150 10.88 24.73 -32.23
CA LYS A 1150 10.24 23.92 -33.26
C LYS A 1150 10.28 24.55 -34.63
N GLU A 1151 10.10 25.86 -34.77
CA GLU A 1151 10.29 26.56 -36.03
C GLU A 1151 11.72 26.36 -36.55
N SER A 1152 12.72 26.52 -35.69
CA SER A 1152 14.13 26.28 -36.04
C SER A 1152 14.40 24.82 -36.44
N GLU A 1153 13.74 23.86 -35.78
CA GLU A 1153 13.82 22.43 -36.13
C GLU A 1153 13.17 22.15 -37.48
N GLN A 1154 12.00 22.74 -37.76
CA GLN A 1154 11.32 22.59 -39.05
C GLN A 1154 12.15 23.19 -40.19
N ASP A 1155 12.77 24.35 -40.00
CA ASP A 1155 13.67 24.95 -41.00
C ASP A 1155 14.86 24.02 -41.30
N MET A 1156 15.49 23.48 -40.25
CA MET A 1156 16.59 22.51 -40.39
C MET A 1156 16.14 21.24 -41.13
N LEU A 1157 14.98 20.69 -40.80
CA LEU A 1157 14.45 19.49 -41.47
C LEU A 1157 14.01 19.79 -42.91
N ALA A 1158 13.56 21.01 -43.21
CA ALA A 1158 13.15 21.44 -44.54
C ALA A 1158 14.31 21.46 -45.54
N GLU A 1159 15.55 21.67 -45.06
CA GLU A 1159 16.76 21.60 -45.89
C GLU A 1159 17.12 20.18 -46.35
N MET A 1160 16.59 19.14 -45.69
CA MET A 1160 16.84 17.74 -46.03
C MET A 1160 15.85 17.24 -47.08
N SER A 1161 16.29 16.35 -47.98
CA SER A 1161 15.35 15.59 -48.81
C SER A 1161 14.47 14.68 -47.95
N ASP A 1162 13.29 14.28 -48.43
CA ASP A 1162 12.38 13.40 -47.68
C ASP A 1162 13.05 12.09 -47.22
N ALA A 1163 13.94 11.54 -48.04
CA ALA A 1163 14.68 10.32 -47.71
C ALA A 1163 15.70 10.56 -46.58
N GLU A 1164 16.46 11.66 -46.65
CA GLU A 1164 17.42 12.05 -45.62
C GLU A 1164 16.71 12.39 -44.31
N ARG A 1165 15.64 13.19 -44.37
CA ARG A 1165 14.81 13.56 -43.22
C ARG A 1165 14.24 12.34 -42.51
N ARG A 1166 13.70 11.38 -43.26
CA ARG A 1166 13.19 10.13 -42.69
C ARG A 1166 14.28 9.35 -41.97
N ILE A 1167 15.46 9.20 -42.57
CA ILE A 1167 16.59 8.52 -41.93
C ILE A 1167 17.05 9.29 -40.69
N TRP A 1168 17.15 10.61 -40.78
CA TRP A 1168 17.53 11.49 -39.67
C TRP A 1168 16.65 11.29 -38.44
N LEU A 1169 15.33 11.25 -38.65
CA LEU A 1169 14.33 11.03 -37.60
C LEU A 1169 14.39 9.60 -37.07
N ILE A 1170 14.51 8.58 -37.95
CA ILE A 1170 14.69 7.17 -37.55
C ILE A 1170 15.91 6.99 -36.65
N GLU A 1171 16.99 7.74 -36.87
CA GLU A 1171 18.23 7.63 -36.10
C GLU A 1171 18.21 8.37 -34.75
N ARG A 1172 17.22 9.23 -34.50
CA ARG A 1172 17.13 10.05 -33.28
C ARG A 1172 16.00 9.62 -32.34
N TYR A 1173 14.92 9.10 -32.91
CA TYR A 1173 13.74 8.59 -32.22
C TYR A 1173 13.52 7.13 -32.59
#